data_AF-A0AA42J6M3-F1
#
_entry.id   AF-A0AA42J6M3-F1
#
_cell.length_a   1.000
_cell.length_b   1.000
_cell.length_c   1.000
_cell.angle_alpha   90.00
_cell.angle_beta   90.00
_cell.angle_gamma   90.00
#
_symmetry.space_group_name_H-M   'P 1'
#
loop_
_entity.id
_entity.type
_entity.pdbx_description
1 polymer ?
#
loop_
_entity_poly.entity_id
_entity_poly.type
_entity_poly.pdbx_seq_one_letter_code
_entity_poly.pdbx_strand_id
1 'polypeptide(L)'
;MRQIVNFRDRQEVQAPDLTNLQLYARASFDDLIRDAVTGGKGFAGFEVTQQTSSDVSVAAGRFYTTGAMFFRDTATTVQLAPMLPLVTKKKVAIVVWGISADIDTEPRDFVVDVETNETEPQVVAMHNARQVQMQAIAGIEAPDPQPPTNLDANVLPVAYVTLSSTGIIAIEPASGNRLPNLKDMDALIKALQTWKETVDPRIATIVSEIAEIKRRLAETSDQHDVTRIAADLARVKEVVGLPPDYAEYGADRFLDTDDTDTGDLTWLAKVQEGIRFAPEAENLSQIAVFNPLDPNIRISSSGLVLPAYDHARRLTVGDYVAEASLSQYGYQTVEMVQLTMSYHRRRYGAEFTVCTNAFWFQSGYYDPVSHTLYKDGETYEVIGDGSVNHTMVRVRQYWQDDFDVPYWTAQTVPHSITGASVAQTFLNSQDGWMTRVWLWFTRLAGSGNVTLAISETTASGTPDPKKVVCYQTIPYEQLRIGWNGFEIAPTFLKAGTLYAIRVITNADHWIGMASGNKYTHGTFFYTTDGVFYSGDLTRDMMFAVDFAAFRAPRVEVQLTPLMLNGGIAAVDILAPMVVTEIANISFEVQIGGQWKALNAVTPNLLIGLPPLLPLRAVFVGTTDVHAGLQQSGSQVKVSRPRTTFHHPSKAQLLASPTNKVHVIVRLEAWNPARHTYACKLDTPGGLMSPASVEEKNLGTDINNGNGVVERTYLFNLPTDVSSYRIISDGTTTTALDTFHVAERVRVDF
;
A
#
# COMPACT_ATOMS: atom_id res chain seq x y z
N MET A 1 -16.26 38.11 -11.01
CA MET A 1 -16.91 37.55 -12.21
C MET A 1 -15.85 37.39 -13.29
N ARG A 2 -15.87 36.28 -14.04
CA ARG A 2 -14.81 35.93 -15.03
C ARG A 2 -15.03 36.53 -16.42
N GLN A 3 -16.24 36.99 -16.73
CA GLN A 3 -16.64 37.55 -18.03
C GLN A 3 -17.46 38.83 -17.83
N ILE A 4 -17.41 39.76 -18.79
CA ILE A 4 -18.15 41.03 -18.79
C ILE A 4 -18.95 41.19 -20.08
N VAL A 5 -20.15 41.78 -19.98
CA VAL A 5 -20.95 42.23 -21.13
C VAL A 5 -20.65 43.71 -21.34
N ASN A 6 -20.12 44.07 -22.50
CA ASN A 6 -19.74 45.45 -22.79
C ASN A 6 -20.93 46.21 -23.39
N PHE A 7 -21.36 47.28 -22.72
CA PHE A 7 -22.33 48.24 -23.25
C PHE A 7 -21.59 49.44 -23.86
N ARG A 8 -22.05 49.92 -25.00
CA ARG A 8 -21.52 51.11 -25.66
C ARG A 8 -22.57 52.20 -25.75
N ASP A 9 -22.13 53.45 -25.80
CA ASP A 9 -23.03 54.58 -26.02
C ASP A 9 -23.78 54.41 -27.36
N ARG A 10 -25.10 54.65 -27.33
CA ARG A 10 -26.03 54.52 -28.48
C ARG A 10 -26.24 53.09 -29.00
N GLN A 11 -25.88 52.06 -28.24
CA GLN A 11 -26.20 50.66 -28.57
C GLN A 11 -27.63 50.30 -28.14
N GLU A 12 -28.35 49.56 -28.98
CA GLU A 12 -29.62 48.92 -28.59
C GLU A 12 -29.32 47.66 -27.76
N VAL A 13 -29.89 47.59 -26.55
CA VAL A 13 -29.69 46.46 -25.62
C VAL A 13 -30.78 45.43 -25.87
N GLN A 14 -30.38 44.20 -26.16
CA GLN A 14 -31.33 43.10 -26.35
C GLN A 14 -31.52 42.32 -25.03
N ALA A 15 -32.65 41.64 -24.87
CA ALA A 15 -32.92 40.82 -23.69
C ALA A 15 -31.80 39.79 -23.38
N PRO A 16 -31.18 39.12 -24.38
CA PRO A 16 -30.04 38.23 -24.13
C PRO A 16 -28.83 38.88 -23.47
N ASP A 17 -28.58 40.18 -23.68
CA ASP A 17 -27.45 40.89 -23.06
C ASP A 17 -27.61 40.96 -21.54
N LEU A 18 -28.85 41.18 -21.07
CA LEU A 18 -29.20 41.23 -19.65
C LEU A 18 -29.26 39.83 -19.03
N THR A 19 -29.74 38.83 -19.78
CA THR A 19 -29.72 37.42 -19.34
C THR A 19 -28.29 36.90 -19.22
N ASN A 20 -27.42 37.22 -20.19
CA ASN A 20 -26.01 36.82 -20.17
C ASN A 20 -25.24 37.40 -18.99
N LEU A 21 -25.55 38.63 -18.58
CA LEU A 21 -24.96 39.24 -17.37
C LEU A 21 -25.21 38.37 -16.13
N GLN A 22 -26.43 37.84 -15.97
CA GLN A 22 -26.78 36.96 -14.85
C GLN A 22 -26.16 35.57 -14.97
N LEU A 23 -26.13 35.00 -16.19
CA LEU A 23 -25.51 33.70 -16.45
C LEU A 23 -24.00 33.71 -16.18
N TYR A 24 -23.29 34.76 -16.58
CA TYR A 24 -21.85 34.90 -16.32
C TYR A 24 -21.54 35.11 -14.84
N ALA A 25 -22.39 35.84 -14.11
CA ALA A 25 -22.30 35.94 -12.66
C ALA A 25 -22.47 34.57 -12.00
N ARG A 26 -23.52 33.83 -12.37
CA ARG A 26 -23.81 32.48 -11.86
C ARG A 26 -22.68 31.49 -12.14
N ALA A 27 -22.18 31.44 -13.37
CA ALA A 27 -21.05 30.59 -13.75
C ALA A 27 -19.77 30.92 -12.96
N SER A 28 -19.52 32.21 -12.69
CA SER A 28 -18.37 32.63 -11.88
C SER A 28 -18.44 32.11 -10.44
N PHE A 29 -19.62 32.08 -9.84
CA PHE A 29 -19.81 31.51 -8.50
C PHE A 29 -19.76 29.99 -8.51
N ASP A 30 -20.29 29.34 -9.55
CA ASP A 30 -20.23 27.89 -9.68
C ASP A 30 -18.79 27.39 -9.80
N ASP A 31 -17.95 28.06 -10.59
CA ASP A 31 -16.51 27.75 -10.66
C ASP A 31 -15.80 27.99 -9.33
N LEU A 32 -16.08 29.12 -8.66
CA LEU A 32 -15.48 29.43 -7.35
C LEU A 32 -15.82 28.35 -6.31
N ILE A 33 -17.06 27.89 -6.27
CA ILE A 33 -17.49 26.83 -5.35
C ILE A 33 -16.81 25.51 -5.70
N ARG A 34 -16.73 25.15 -6.99
CA ARG A 34 -16.08 23.92 -7.45
C ARG A 34 -14.60 23.90 -7.07
N ASP A 35 -13.90 25.03 -7.28
CA ASP A 35 -12.45 25.09 -7.16
C ASP A 35 -11.99 25.35 -5.71
N ALA A 36 -12.76 26.11 -4.92
CA ALA A 36 -12.35 26.56 -3.59
C ALA A 36 -13.12 25.94 -2.41
N VAL A 37 -14.32 25.39 -2.62
CA VAL A 37 -15.18 24.87 -1.52
C VAL A 37 -15.28 23.36 -1.57
N THR A 38 -15.80 22.79 -2.67
CA THR A 38 -15.78 21.35 -2.91
C THR A 38 -16.15 21.05 -4.37
N GLY A 39 -15.43 20.12 -4.99
CA GLY A 39 -15.85 19.49 -6.25
C GLY A 39 -16.91 18.38 -6.04
N GLY A 40 -17.06 17.91 -4.80
CA GLY A 40 -17.99 16.86 -4.41
C GLY A 40 -19.37 17.38 -3.98
N LYS A 41 -20.09 16.56 -3.22
CA LYS A 41 -21.39 16.93 -2.64
C LYS A 41 -21.24 17.31 -1.19
N GLY A 42 -22.01 18.30 -0.76
CA GLY A 42 -22.09 18.66 0.65
C GLY A 42 -23.27 19.55 0.95
N PHE A 43 -23.59 19.72 2.22
CA PHE A 43 -24.67 20.60 2.65
C PHE A 43 -24.25 21.54 3.79
N ALA A 44 -24.97 22.66 3.90
CA ALA A 44 -24.90 23.58 5.03
C ALA A 44 -26.33 23.90 5.50
N GLY A 45 -26.61 23.75 6.80
CA GLY A 45 -27.96 23.87 7.36
C GLY A 45 -28.69 22.52 7.37
N PHE A 46 -29.99 22.51 7.03
CA PHE A 46 -30.85 21.31 7.03
C PHE A 46 -30.88 20.55 8.37
N GLU A 47 -30.89 21.28 9.48
CA GLU A 47 -31.04 20.67 10.80
C GLU A 47 -32.40 19.96 10.89
N VAL A 48 -32.36 18.67 11.22
CA VAL A 48 -33.55 17.82 11.32
C VAL A 48 -33.95 17.71 12.78
N THR A 49 -35.16 18.14 13.09
CA THR A 49 -35.72 18.13 14.45
C THR A 49 -37.05 17.39 14.47
N GLN A 50 -37.33 16.74 15.60
CA GLN A 50 -38.61 16.04 15.78
C GLN A 50 -39.73 17.06 15.98
N GLN A 51 -40.76 17.02 15.13
CA GLN A 51 -41.93 17.90 15.25
C GLN A 51 -43.10 17.19 15.94
N THR A 52 -43.35 15.92 15.58
CA THR A 52 -44.38 15.06 16.22
C THR A 52 -43.80 13.67 16.47
N SER A 53 -44.61 12.70 16.92
CA SER A 53 -44.15 11.30 17.05
C SER A 53 -43.83 10.65 15.70
N SER A 54 -44.35 11.19 14.58
CA SER A 54 -44.21 10.60 13.23
C SER A 54 -43.78 11.61 12.15
N ASP A 55 -43.48 12.85 12.51
CA ASP A 55 -43.04 13.90 11.58
C ASP A 55 -41.73 14.53 12.03
N VAL A 56 -40.86 14.81 11.06
CA VAL A 56 -39.63 15.59 11.26
C VAL A 56 -39.71 16.90 10.50
N SER A 57 -39.19 17.96 11.12
CA SER A 57 -39.02 19.26 10.48
C SER A 57 -37.56 19.42 10.06
N VAL A 58 -37.35 19.71 8.77
CA VAL A 58 -36.03 20.00 8.20
C VAL A 58 -35.92 21.51 8.03
N ALA A 59 -34.94 22.13 8.71
CA ALA A 59 -34.72 23.57 8.65
C ALA A 59 -34.24 24.05 7.27
N ALA A 60 -34.22 25.37 7.05
CA ALA A 60 -33.65 25.98 5.87
C ALA A 60 -32.16 25.58 5.68
N GLY A 61 -31.70 25.53 4.43
CA GLY A 61 -30.35 25.06 4.12
C GLY A 61 -29.96 25.22 2.66
N ARG A 62 -28.70 24.86 2.39
CA ARG A 62 -28.06 24.90 1.07
C ARG A 62 -27.40 23.56 0.76
N PHE A 63 -27.61 23.09 -0.45
CA PHE A 63 -27.02 21.88 -1.00
C PHE A 63 -26.06 22.26 -2.13
N TYR A 64 -24.88 21.67 -2.12
CA TYR A 64 -23.83 21.93 -3.09
C TYR A 64 -23.51 20.63 -3.84
N THR A 65 -23.45 20.71 -5.16
CA THR A 65 -23.03 19.60 -6.02
C THR A 65 -22.39 20.16 -7.28
N THR A 66 -21.22 19.62 -7.66
CA THR A 66 -20.55 19.96 -8.93
C THR A 66 -20.43 21.48 -9.18
N GLY A 67 -20.13 22.25 -8.13
CA GLY A 67 -20.05 23.72 -8.16
C GLY A 67 -21.38 24.46 -8.01
N ALA A 68 -22.52 23.84 -8.32
CA ALA A 68 -23.83 24.49 -8.22
C ALA A 68 -24.34 24.54 -6.78
N MET A 69 -24.81 25.72 -6.35
CA MET A 69 -25.53 25.92 -5.09
C MET A 69 -27.05 25.87 -5.31
N PHE A 70 -27.71 24.99 -4.58
CA PHE A 70 -29.17 24.89 -4.46
C PHE A 70 -29.59 25.33 -3.07
N PHE A 71 -30.70 26.06 -2.97
CA PHE A 71 -31.16 26.63 -1.71
C PHE A 71 -32.59 26.20 -1.38
N ARG A 72 -32.91 26.29 -0.09
CA ARG A 72 -34.27 26.27 0.41
C ARG A 72 -34.32 27.09 1.69
N ASP A 73 -35.07 28.19 1.64
CA ASP A 73 -35.09 29.19 2.73
C ASP A 73 -36.20 28.97 3.76
N THR A 74 -37.07 27.97 3.54
CA THR A 74 -38.18 27.64 4.43
C THR A 74 -38.04 26.23 4.98
N ALA A 75 -38.41 26.06 6.25
CA ALA A 75 -38.47 24.75 6.88
C ALA A 75 -39.55 23.88 6.19
N THR A 76 -39.31 22.58 6.09
CA THR A 76 -40.24 21.64 5.43
C THR A 76 -40.46 20.44 6.33
N THR A 77 -41.72 20.11 6.54
CA THR A 77 -42.13 18.92 7.30
C THR A 77 -42.11 17.70 6.39
N VAL A 78 -41.39 16.66 6.82
CA VAL A 78 -41.34 15.36 6.14
C VAL A 78 -42.10 14.34 6.99
N GLN A 79 -43.16 13.77 6.42
CA GLN A 79 -44.00 12.80 7.10
C GLN A 79 -43.37 11.40 7.05
N LEU A 80 -43.15 10.80 8.23
CA LEU A 80 -42.57 9.45 8.37
C LEU A 80 -43.61 8.39 8.75
N ALA A 81 -44.86 8.79 9.02
CA ALA A 81 -45.96 7.88 9.35
C ALA A 81 -46.13 6.71 8.37
N PRO A 82 -46.00 6.89 7.03
CA PRO A 82 -46.11 5.77 6.08
C PRO A 82 -44.94 4.77 6.16
N MET A 83 -43.86 5.11 6.85
CA MET A 83 -42.60 4.34 6.88
C MET A 83 -42.37 3.59 8.20
N LEU A 84 -43.30 3.71 9.16
CA LEU A 84 -43.22 3.03 10.46
C LEU A 84 -43.09 1.50 10.29
N PRO A 85 -42.17 0.84 11.01
CA PRO A 85 -42.04 -0.62 10.99
C PRO A 85 -43.23 -1.30 11.69
N LEU A 86 -43.50 -2.55 11.30
CA LEU A 86 -44.63 -3.32 11.84
C LEU A 86 -44.27 -4.06 13.14
N VAL A 87 -43.04 -4.55 13.28
CA VAL A 87 -42.64 -5.47 14.37
C VAL A 87 -41.40 -5.00 15.12
N THR A 88 -40.38 -4.49 14.42
CA THR A 88 -39.08 -4.13 15.00
C THR A 88 -38.72 -2.65 14.76
N LYS A 89 -37.48 -2.34 14.34
CA LYS A 89 -36.99 -0.98 14.11
C LYS A 89 -36.57 -0.81 12.65
N LYS A 90 -36.55 0.44 12.19
CA LYS A 90 -36.13 0.79 10.82
C LYS A 90 -35.40 2.13 10.82
N LYS A 91 -34.28 2.24 10.09
CA LYS A 91 -33.62 3.52 9.82
C LYS A 91 -34.14 4.11 8.52
N VAL A 92 -34.47 5.39 8.55
CA VAL A 92 -34.94 6.19 7.42
C VAL A 92 -33.94 7.31 7.17
N ALA A 93 -33.44 7.43 5.95
CA ALA A 93 -32.58 8.54 5.56
C ALA A 93 -33.43 9.72 5.09
N ILE A 94 -33.21 10.90 5.64
CA ILE A 94 -33.69 12.15 5.06
C ILE A 94 -32.65 12.59 4.04
N VAL A 95 -33.04 12.64 2.77
CA VAL A 95 -32.14 12.98 1.67
C VAL A 95 -32.55 14.27 0.98
N VAL A 96 -31.57 14.95 0.40
CA VAL A 96 -31.75 16.17 -0.40
C VAL A 96 -31.15 16.01 -1.79
N TRP A 97 -31.75 16.68 -2.77
CA TRP A 97 -31.18 16.85 -4.11
C TRP A 97 -31.60 18.19 -4.73
N GLY A 98 -30.85 18.63 -5.74
CA GLY A 98 -31.08 19.91 -6.41
C GLY A 98 -31.92 19.77 -7.69
N ILE A 99 -32.83 20.71 -7.91
CA ILE A 99 -33.53 20.90 -9.19
C ILE A 99 -33.50 22.39 -9.57
N SER A 100 -33.40 22.68 -10.87
CA SER A 100 -33.64 24.04 -11.38
C SER A 100 -35.09 24.12 -11.83
N ALA A 101 -35.84 25.08 -11.30
CA ALA A 101 -37.25 25.28 -11.63
C ALA A 101 -37.50 26.73 -12.04
N ASP A 102 -38.30 26.89 -13.08
CA ASP A 102 -38.89 28.19 -13.42
C ASP A 102 -40.10 28.41 -12.50
N ILE A 103 -40.01 29.45 -11.68
CA ILE A 103 -40.96 29.84 -10.65
C ILE A 103 -41.46 31.26 -10.94
N ASP A 104 -42.49 31.66 -10.21
CA ASP A 104 -43.06 33.02 -10.27
C ASP A 104 -43.63 33.35 -11.66
N THR A 105 -44.70 32.65 -12.02
CA THR A 105 -45.41 32.85 -13.29
C THR A 105 -46.29 34.09 -13.22
N GLU A 106 -46.05 35.03 -14.12
CA GLU A 106 -46.82 36.26 -14.24
C GLU A 106 -47.31 36.45 -15.68
N PRO A 107 -48.47 37.07 -15.91
CA PRO A 107 -48.88 37.48 -17.24
C PRO A 107 -47.98 38.62 -17.74
N ARG A 108 -47.48 38.50 -18.97
CA ARG A 108 -46.69 39.52 -19.67
C ARG A 108 -47.25 39.74 -21.07
N ASP A 109 -47.30 41.00 -21.49
CA ASP A 109 -47.76 41.37 -22.82
C ASP A 109 -46.60 41.22 -23.82
N PHE A 110 -46.81 40.45 -24.89
CA PHE A 110 -45.87 40.27 -25.99
C PHE A 110 -46.39 40.97 -27.25
N VAL A 111 -45.57 41.74 -27.93
CA VAL A 111 -45.93 42.35 -29.23
C VAL A 111 -45.99 41.25 -30.29
N VAL A 112 -47.15 41.06 -30.91
CA VAL A 112 -47.40 40.03 -31.95
C VAL A 112 -47.25 40.61 -33.35
N ASP A 113 -47.56 41.91 -33.52
CA ASP A 113 -47.40 42.63 -34.78
C ASP A 113 -46.62 43.94 -34.55
N VAL A 114 -45.48 44.03 -35.23
CA VAL A 114 -44.49 45.11 -35.08
C VAL A 114 -44.91 46.39 -35.82
N GLU A 115 -45.83 46.31 -36.78
CA GLU A 115 -46.31 47.48 -37.54
C GLU A 115 -47.51 48.16 -36.87
N THR A 116 -48.34 47.40 -36.15
CA THR A 116 -49.56 47.90 -35.47
C THR A 116 -49.40 48.05 -33.95
N ASN A 117 -48.31 47.54 -33.36
CA ASN A 117 -48.07 47.44 -31.91
C ASN A 117 -49.17 46.66 -31.16
N GLU A 118 -49.78 45.66 -31.80
CA GLU A 118 -50.73 44.77 -31.16
C GLU A 118 -50.02 43.84 -30.17
N THR A 119 -50.54 43.74 -28.95
CA THR A 119 -49.94 42.93 -27.86
C THR A 119 -50.88 41.83 -27.38
N GLU A 120 -50.35 40.63 -27.15
CA GLU A 120 -51.05 39.49 -26.56
C GLU A 120 -50.45 39.12 -25.19
N PRO A 121 -51.27 38.98 -24.13
CA PRO A 121 -50.80 38.53 -22.83
C PRO A 121 -50.49 37.02 -22.84
N GLN A 122 -49.27 36.66 -22.47
CA GLN A 122 -48.85 35.28 -22.25
C GLN A 122 -48.40 35.09 -20.79
N VAL A 123 -48.75 33.95 -20.19
CA VAL A 123 -48.30 33.59 -18.84
C VAL A 123 -46.90 33.00 -18.95
N VAL A 124 -45.91 33.70 -18.39
CA VAL A 124 -44.50 33.30 -18.46
C VAL A 124 -43.88 33.27 -17.07
N ALA A 125 -43.00 32.30 -16.84
CA ALA A 125 -42.23 32.23 -15.60
C ALA A 125 -41.11 33.27 -15.62
N MET A 126 -41.08 34.12 -14.61
CA MET A 126 -40.16 35.26 -14.56
C MET A 126 -38.84 34.94 -13.84
N HIS A 127 -38.77 33.85 -13.07
CA HIS A 127 -37.61 33.54 -12.23
C HIS A 127 -37.16 32.09 -12.41
N ASN A 128 -35.86 31.86 -12.65
CA ASN A 128 -35.26 30.52 -12.56
C ASN A 128 -34.52 30.36 -11.23
N ALA A 129 -34.93 29.40 -10.41
CA ALA A 129 -34.32 29.15 -9.10
C ALA A 129 -33.75 27.73 -8.98
N ARG A 130 -32.58 27.60 -8.36
CA ARG A 130 -31.99 26.31 -7.94
C ARG A 130 -32.55 25.93 -6.57
N GLN A 131 -33.61 25.14 -6.56
CA GLN A 131 -34.27 24.72 -5.33
C GLN A 131 -33.81 23.35 -4.86
N VAL A 132 -33.82 23.16 -3.54
CA VAL A 132 -33.62 21.84 -2.92
C VAL A 132 -34.97 21.14 -2.75
N GLN A 133 -35.00 19.90 -3.18
CA GLN A 133 -36.05 18.94 -2.89
C GLN A 133 -35.57 17.97 -1.81
N MET A 134 -36.50 17.45 -1.02
CA MET A 134 -36.20 16.53 0.06
C MET A 134 -37.22 15.39 0.11
N GLN A 135 -36.75 14.22 0.52
CA GLN A 135 -37.59 13.03 0.66
C GLN A 135 -37.02 12.13 1.76
N ALA A 136 -37.89 11.34 2.37
CA ALA A 136 -37.51 10.24 3.24
C ALA A 136 -37.35 8.95 2.43
N ILE A 137 -36.24 8.24 2.62
CA ILE A 137 -35.98 6.92 2.02
C ILE A 137 -35.85 5.90 3.14
N ALA A 138 -36.75 4.92 3.14
CA ALA A 138 -36.82 3.90 4.17
C ALA A 138 -35.82 2.76 3.91
N GLY A 139 -35.09 2.34 4.95
CA GLY A 139 -34.27 1.14 4.93
C GLY A 139 -35.06 -0.14 5.23
N ILE A 140 -34.34 -1.23 5.46
CA ILE A 140 -34.90 -2.54 5.80
C ILE A 140 -35.21 -2.59 7.31
N GLU A 141 -36.32 -3.24 7.66
CA GLU A 141 -36.71 -3.47 9.05
C GLU A 141 -35.85 -4.58 9.67
N ALA A 142 -35.21 -4.29 10.81
CA ALA A 142 -34.35 -5.23 11.53
C ALA A 142 -34.25 -4.86 13.04
N PRO A 143 -33.86 -5.81 13.92
CA PRO A 143 -33.59 -5.52 15.33
C PRO A 143 -32.47 -4.49 15.54
N ASP A 144 -31.45 -4.51 14.68
CA ASP A 144 -30.37 -3.52 14.58
C ASP A 144 -30.34 -2.90 13.17
N PRO A 145 -31.19 -1.89 12.92
CA PRO A 145 -31.40 -1.36 11.57
C PRO A 145 -30.20 -0.54 11.08
N GLN A 146 -29.71 -0.87 9.90
CA GLN A 146 -28.65 -0.13 9.21
C GLN A 146 -29.23 1.00 8.33
N PRO A 147 -28.49 2.09 8.10
CA PRO A 147 -28.86 3.10 7.12
C PRO A 147 -29.08 2.48 5.72
N PRO A 148 -30.00 3.02 4.90
CA PRO A 148 -30.23 2.51 3.55
C PRO A 148 -28.97 2.67 2.68
N THR A 149 -28.49 1.58 2.09
CA THR A 149 -27.27 1.54 1.25
C THR A 149 -27.52 1.87 -0.22
N ASN A 150 -28.79 1.83 -0.66
CA ASN A 150 -29.18 1.97 -2.07
C ASN A 150 -29.66 3.41 -2.36
N LEU A 151 -28.88 4.41 -1.98
CA LEU A 151 -29.20 5.80 -2.30
C LEU A 151 -28.77 6.11 -3.74
N ASP A 152 -29.63 6.77 -4.51
CA ASP A 152 -29.31 7.23 -5.86
C ASP A 152 -28.06 8.11 -5.84
N ALA A 153 -27.22 7.97 -6.87
CA ALA A 153 -25.99 8.75 -7.00
C ALA A 153 -26.21 10.26 -7.01
N ASN A 154 -27.45 10.77 -7.20
CA ASN A 154 -27.83 12.19 -7.20
C ASN A 154 -28.31 12.73 -5.85
N VAL A 155 -28.70 11.88 -4.90
CA VAL A 155 -29.15 12.34 -3.58
C VAL A 155 -28.01 12.41 -2.55
N LEU A 156 -28.20 13.18 -1.47
CA LEU A 156 -27.27 13.25 -0.34
C LEU A 156 -28.05 13.14 0.99
N PRO A 157 -27.71 12.21 1.90
CA PRO A 157 -28.36 12.12 3.20
C PRO A 157 -27.90 13.25 4.13
N VAL A 158 -28.86 13.91 4.78
CA VAL A 158 -28.63 14.97 5.80
C VAL A 158 -28.81 14.46 7.23
N ALA A 159 -29.67 13.47 7.44
CA ALA A 159 -29.87 12.81 8.73
C ALA A 159 -30.42 11.39 8.57
N TYR A 160 -30.18 10.56 9.57
CA TYR A 160 -30.74 9.23 9.72
C TYR A 160 -31.68 9.21 10.93
N VAL A 161 -32.94 8.83 10.70
CA VAL A 161 -33.99 8.77 11.71
C VAL A 161 -34.29 7.31 12.01
N THR A 162 -34.18 6.91 13.28
CA THR A 162 -34.53 5.56 13.73
C THR A 162 -35.99 5.55 14.19
N LEU A 163 -36.80 4.69 13.57
CA LEU A 163 -38.23 4.52 13.86
C LEU A 163 -38.48 3.18 14.58
N SER A 164 -39.44 3.18 15.52
CA SER A 164 -40.13 1.99 16.05
C SER A 164 -41.58 1.96 15.56
N SER A 165 -42.33 0.90 15.91
CA SER A 165 -43.76 0.81 15.66
C SER A 165 -44.60 1.90 16.34
N THR A 166 -44.01 2.65 17.29
CA THR A 166 -44.69 3.72 18.05
C THR A 166 -44.25 5.13 17.68
N GLY A 167 -43.22 5.30 16.83
CA GLY A 167 -42.72 6.61 16.40
C GLY A 167 -41.19 6.73 16.35
N ILE A 168 -40.70 7.96 16.38
CA ILE A 168 -39.27 8.28 16.29
C ILE A 168 -38.54 7.97 17.62
N ILE A 169 -37.42 7.24 17.54
CA ILE A 169 -36.54 6.92 18.67
C ILE A 169 -35.33 7.86 18.73
N ALA A 170 -34.68 8.09 17.59
CA ALA A 170 -33.44 8.86 17.51
C ALA A 170 -33.30 9.55 16.15
N ILE A 171 -32.66 10.72 16.14
CA ILE A 171 -32.30 11.47 14.93
C ILE A 171 -30.79 11.70 14.99
N GLU A 172 -30.07 11.14 14.02
CA GLU A 172 -28.62 11.22 13.90
C GLU A 172 -28.27 12.09 12.67
N PRO A 173 -27.58 13.23 12.82
CA PRO A 173 -27.17 14.03 11.67
C PRO A 173 -26.07 13.31 10.87
N ALA A 174 -26.12 13.41 9.53
CA ALA A 174 -25.08 12.89 8.65
C ALA A 174 -23.87 13.84 8.59
N SER A 175 -23.17 13.98 9.72
CA SER A 175 -22.11 14.98 9.93
C SER A 175 -20.97 14.89 8.92
N GLY A 176 -20.64 13.69 8.41
CA GLY A 176 -19.62 13.50 7.37
C GLY A 176 -19.95 14.15 6.02
N ASN A 177 -21.22 14.47 5.76
CA ASN A 177 -21.67 15.12 4.54
C ASN A 177 -21.81 16.65 4.69
N ARG A 178 -21.57 17.20 5.89
CA ARG A 178 -21.70 18.62 6.18
C ARG A 178 -20.44 19.36 5.72
N LEU A 179 -20.61 20.47 5.01
CA LEU A 179 -19.48 21.32 4.65
C LEU A 179 -18.93 22.05 5.89
N PRO A 180 -17.63 21.93 6.18
CA PRO A 180 -17.01 22.64 7.28
C PRO A 180 -16.92 24.14 6.99
N ASN A 181 -16.98 24.95 8.04
CA ASN A 181 -16.75 26.39 7.92
C ASN A 181 -15.24 26.66 7.88
N LEU A 182 -14.77 27.50 6.94
CA LEU A 182 -13.37 27.92 6.86
C LEU A 182 -12.88 28.60 8.15
N LYS A 183 -13.78 29.25 8.90
CA LYS A 183 -13.44 29.85 10.21
C LYS A 183 -13.15 28.79 11.27
N ASP A 184 -13.82 27.63 11.22
CA ASP A 184 -13.57 26.54 12.15
C ASP A 184 -12.23 25.84 11.82
N MET A 185 -11.91 25.76 10.53
CA MET A 185 -10.59 25.31 10.06
C MET A 185 -9.49 26.29 10.47
N ASP A 186 -9.68 27.61 10.31
CA ASP A 186 -8.75 28.64 10.79
C ASP A 186 -8.57 28.58 12.31
N ALA A 187 -9.65 28.35 13.07
CA ALA A 187 -9.57 28.19 14.52
C ALA A 187 -8.77 26.94 14.93
N LEU A 188 -8.93 25.81 14.23
CA LEU A 188 -8.16 24.59 14.47
C LEU A 188 -6.68 24.78 14.09
N ILE A 189 -6.40 25.43 12.97
CA ILE A 189 -5.03 25.75 12.53
C ILE A 189 -4.38 26.72 13.53
N LYS A 190 -5.09 27.75 13.98
CA LYS A 190 -4.60 28.66 15.04
C LYS A 190 -4.40 27.95 16.36
N ALA A 191 -5.25 27.01 16.75
CA ALA A 191 -5.05 26.23 17.96
C ALA A 191 -3.79 25.37 17.87
N LEU A 192 -3.52 24.75 16.72
CA LEU A 192 -2.28 24.00 16.45
C LEU A 192 -1.05 24.92 16.44
N GLN A 193 -1.14 26.10 15.81
CA GLN A 193 -0.06 27.09 15.80
C GLN A 193 0.20 27.65 17.20
N THR A 194 -0.84 27.96 17.97
CA THR A 194 -0.72 28.43 19.35
C THR A 194 -0.12 27.36 20.25
N TRP A 195 -0.53 26.09 20.05
CA TRP A 195 0.08 24.96 20.76
C TRP A 195 1.56 24.85 20.42
N LYS A 196 1.92 24.91 19.14
CA LYS A 196 3.32 24.90 18.68
C LYS A 196 4.11 26.08 19.24
N GLU A 197 3.60 27.30 19.17
CA GLU A 197 4.21 28.51 19.73
C GLU A 197 4.28 28.49 21.27
N THR A 198 3.47 27.69 21.96
CA THR A 198 3.54 27.54 23.42
C THR A 198 4.50 26.42 23.82
N VAL A 199 4.56 25.34 23.03
CA VAL A 199 5.38 24.15 23.32
C VAL A 199 6.82 24.34 22.87
N ASP A 200 7.06 24.93 21.70
CA ASP A 200 8.42 25.13 21.15
C ASP A 200 9.30 25.98 22.09
N PRO A 201 8.83 27.12 22.64
CA PRO A 201 9.61 27.86 23.62
C PRO A 201 9.78 27.06 24.90
N ARG A 202 8.76 26.35 25.40
CA ARG A 202 8.87 25.55 26.63
C ARG A 202 9.89 24.40 26.49
N ILE A 203 9.96 23.76 25.33
CA ILE A 203 11.00 22.76 25.02
C ILE A 203 12.38 23.44 24.99
N ALA A 204 12.50 24.61 24.37
CA ALA A 204 13.76 25.38 24.38
C ALA A 204 14.15 25.91 25.77
N THR A 205 13.18 26.28 26.60
CA THR A 205 13.40 26.67 28.00
C THR A 205 13.76 25.47 28.84
N ILE A 206 13.16 24.30 28.62
CA ILE A 206 13.56 23.04 29.27
C ILE A 206 15.02 22.71 28.93
N VAL A 207 15.47 22.91 27.69
CA VAL A 207 16.88 22.74 27.32
C VAL A 207 17.79 23.71 28.09
N SER A 208 17.37 24.98 28.22
CA SER A 208 18.13 26.00 28.95
C SER A 208 18.11 25.81 30.48
N GLU A 209 16.97 25.38 31.03
CA GLU A 209 16.78 25.07 32.45
C GLU A 209 17.50 23.77 32.81
N ILE A 210 17.56 22.79 31.92
CA ILE A 210 18.39 21.60 32.08
C ILE A 210 19.87 21.99 32.05
N ALA A 211 20.29 22.93 31.20
CA ALA A 211 21.66 23.44 31.22
C ALA A 211 21.98 24.20 32.52
N GLU A 212 21.04 24.96 33.07
CA GLU A 212 21.18 25.64 34.37
C GLU A 212 21.13 24.65 35.56
N ILE A 213 20.29 23.62 35.48
CA ILE A 213 20.26 22.50 36.42
C ILE A 213 21.58 21.73 36.33
N LYS A 214 22.12 21.43 35.13
CA LYS A 214 23.44 20.81 34.92
C LYS A 214 24.54 21.66 35.57
N ARG A 215 24.47 22.99 35.45
CA ARG A 215 25.42 23.93 36.07
C ARG A 215 25.32 23.97 37.60
N ARG A 216 24.11 23.90 38.17
CA ARG A 216 23.88 23.83 39.63
C ARG A 216 24.13 22.43 40.22
N LEU A 217 23.90 21.38 39.45
CA LEU A 217 24.10 19.99 39.87
C LEU A 217 25.55 19.53 39.67
N ALA A 218 26.37 20.26 38.90
CA ALA A 218 27.82 20.09 38.93
C ALA A 218 28.42 20.26 40.35
N GLU A 219 27.70 20.92 41.27
CA GLU A 219 28.07 21.07 42.68
C GLU A 219 27.54 19.94 43.60
N THR A 220 26.63 19.06 43.15
CA THR A 220 26.03 18.00 43.99
C THR A 220 26.08 16.63 43.29
N SER A 221 26.63 15.63 43.97
CA SER A 221 27.24 14.43 43.35
C SER A 221 26.29 13.34 42.80
N ASP A 222 25.16 13.65 42.16
CA ASP A 222 24.35 12.60 41.50
C ASP A 222 24.11 12.89 40.01
N GLN A 223 25.15 12.64 39.20
CA GLN A 223 25.15 12.78 37.74
C GLN A 223 24.39 11.65 37.02
N HIS A 224 23.89 10.65 37.76
CA HIS A 224 23.24 9.47 37.20
C HIS A 224 21.86 9.78 36.62
N ASP A 225 21.03 10.53 37.35
CA ASP A 225 19.67 10.86 36.92
C ASP A 225 19.66 11.80 35.71
N VAL A 226 20.63 12.73 35.64
CA VAL A 226 20.79 13.61 34.46
C VAL A 226 21.20 12.81 33.23
N THR A 227 22.11 11.85 33.38
CA THR A 227 22.51 10.95 32.28
C THR A 227 21.31 10.17 31.76
N ARG A 228 20.43 9.68 32.65
CA ARG A 228 19.22 8.95 32.26
C ARG A 228 18.22 9.83 31.52
N ILE A 229 17.98 11.05 32.01
CA ILE A 229 17.09 12.01 31.33
C ILE A 229 17.63 12.37 29.95
N ALA A 230 18.94 12.60 29.82
CA ALA A 230 19.57 12.87 28.52
C ALA A 230 19.48 11.67 27.58
N ALA A 231 19.67 10.45 28.08
CA ALA A 231 19.52 9.21 27.31
C ALA A 231 18.07 9.00 26.84
N ASP A 232 17.08 9.26 27.70
CA ASP A 232 15.67 9.15 27.33
C ASP A 232 15.27 10.22 26.31
N LEU A 233 15.79 11.44 26.43
CA LEU A 233 15.58 12.49 25.43
C LEU A 233 16.23 12.13 24.09
N ALA A 234 17.42 11.53 24.09
CA ALA A 234 18.07 11.01 22.89
C ALA A 234 17.20 9.96 22.20
N ARG A 235 16.63 9.03 22.98
CA ARG A 235 15.70 8.02 22.47
C ARG A 235 14.45 8.65 21.88
N VAL A 236 13.88 9.67 22.52
CA VAL A 236 12.70 10.39 22.01
C VAL A 236 13.03 11.14 20.73
N LYS A 237 14.19 11.80 20.64
CA LYS A 237 14.62 12.48 19.40
C LYS A 237 14.70 11.51 18.22
N GLU A 238 15.30 10.35 18.44
CA GLU A 238 15.38 9.30 17.42
C GLU A 238 13.98 8.81 17.01
N VAL A 239 13.05 8.68 17.97
CA VAL A 239 11.66 8.31 17.67
C VAL A 239 10.93 9.37 16.86
N VAL A 240 11.20 10.65 17.11
CA VAL A 240 10.56 11.78 16.41
C VAL A 240 11.28 12.11 15.09
N GLY A 241 12.44 11.52 14.83
CA GLY A 241 13.25 11.78 13.63
C GLY A 241 13.84 13.20 13.61
N LEU A 242 14.17 13.76 14.78
CA LEU A 242 14.80 15.07 14.84
C LEU A 242 16.29 14.95 14.44
N PRO A 243 16.81 15.86 13.59
CA PRO A 243 18.21 15.80 13.17
C PRO A 243 19.17 15.78 14.38
N PRO A 244 20.25 14.99 14.33
CA PRO A 244 21.24 14.90 15.41
C PRO A 244 22.16 16.13 15.50
N ASP A 245 21.99 17.13 14.62
CA ASP A 245 22.86 18.29 14.50
C ASP A 245 23.04 19.02 15.84
N TYR A 246 24.30 19.17 16.27
CA TYR A 246 24.72 19.91 17.46
C TYR A 246 24.04 19.47 18.77
N ALA A 247 23.68 18.19 18.92
CA ALA A 247 23.19 17.65 20.18
C ALA A 247 24.33 17.03 21.01
N GLU A 248 24.32 17.26 22.33
CA GLU A 248 25.20 16.60 23.32
C GLU A 248 24.80 15.14 23.60
N TYR A 249 23.80 14.61 22.88
CA TYR A 249 23.28 13.27 23.07
C TYR A 249 22.70 12.73 21.76
N GLY A 250 22.82 11.42 21.55
CA GLY A 250 22.33 10.74 20.35
C GLY A 250 22.04 9.27 20.62
N ALA A 251 21.11 8.68 19.88
CA ALA A 251 20.74 7.28 19.99
C ALA A 251 20.68 6.65 18.60
N ASP A 252 21.14 5.41 18.49
CA ASP A 252 21.15 4.64 17.25
C ASP A 252 20.59 3.24 17.52
N ARG A 253 19.60 2.85 16.72
CA ARG A 253 18.91 1.54 16.79
C ARG A 253 19.33 0.58 15.69
N PHE A 254 20.24 0.98 14.81
CA PHE A 254 20.84 0.17 13.75
C PHE A 254 19.80 -0.54 12.86
N LEU A 255 18.75 0.20 12.48
CA LEU A 255 17.78 -0.22 11.49
C LEU A 255 18.27 0.09 10.06
N ASP A 256 19.11 1.12 9.93
CA ASP A 256 19.85 1.50 8.74
C ASP A 256 21.35 1.60 9.04
N THR A 257 22.14 2.06 8.06
CA THR A 257 23.59 2.24 8.18
C THR A 257 24.01 3.69 8.38
N ASP A 258 23.10 4.61 8.70
CA ASP A 258 23.37 6.04 8.61
C ASP A 258 24.42 6.51 9.61
N ASP A 259 24.50 5.88 10.77
CA ASP A 259 25.48 6.16 11.82
C ASP A 259 26.70 5.21 11.81
N THR A 260 26.74 4.30 10.84
CA THR A 260 27.80 3.29 10.66
C THR A 260 28.78 3.74 9.58
N ASP A 261 30.09 3.65 9.87
CA ASP A 261 31.11 3.90 8.86
C ASP A 261 31.43 2.63 8.08
N THR A 262 30.60 2.34 7.08
CA THR A 262 30.77 1.18 6.18
C THR A 262 31.96 1.33 5.22
N GLY A 263 32.55 2.51 5.12
CA GLY A 263 33.73 2.78 4.29
C GLY A 263 35.06 2.43 4.97
N ASP A 264 35.06 2.22 6.29
CA ASP A 264 36.27 1.85 7.02
C ASP A 264 36.72 0.43 6.63
N LEU A 265 38.00 0.30 6.28
CA LEU A 265 38.61 -0.98 5.89
C LEU A 265 38.67 -1.99 7.05
N THR A 266 38.55 -1.54 8.30
CA THR A 266 38.49 -2.42 9.47
C THR A 266 37.08 -2.88 9.82
N TRP A 267 36.06 -2.40 9.10
CA TRP A 267 34.67 -2.78 9.34
C TRP A 267 34.46 -4.29 9.13
N LEU A 268 34.13 -4.99 10.21
CA LEU A 268 33.92 -6.43 10.25
C LEU A 268 32.59 -6.76 10.94
N ALA A 269 31.54 -6.00 10.63
CA ALA A 269 30.20 -6.20 11.16
C ALA A 269 29.16 -6.16 10.03
N LYS A 270 27.92 -6.57 10.33
CA LYS A 270 26.76 -6.33 9.47
C LYS A 270 25.69 -5.60 10.28
N VAL A 271 24.95 -4.70 9.64
CA VAL A 271 23.83 -4.00 10.28
C VAL A 271 22.53 -4.59 9.74
N GLN A 272 21.74 -5.21 10.62
CA GLN A 272 20.48 -5.86 10.26
C GLN A 272 19.62 -5.99 11.53
N GLU A 273 18.85 -4.95 11.85
CA GLU A 273 18.13 -4.85 13.14
C GLU A 273 19.11 -4.98 14.33
N GLY A 274 20.17 -4.16 14.33
CA GLY A 274 21.30 -4.27 15.27
C GLY A 274 22.65 -4.49 14.60
N ILE A 275 23.73 -4.22 15.33
CA ILE A 275 25.09 -4.62 14.94
C ILE A 275 25.25 -6.12 15.18
N ARG A 276 25.61 -6.86 14.13
CA ARG A 276 25.78 -8.31 14.14
C ARG A 276 27.15 -8.72 13.59
N PHE A 277 27.51 -9.97 13.85
CA PHE A 277 28.68 -10.61 13.28
C PHE A 277 28.56 -10.71 11.75
N ALA A 278 29.55 -10.16 11.04
CA ALA A 278 29.68 -10.33 9.60
C ALA A 278 29.93 -11.80 9.23
N PRO A 279 29.58 -12.25 8.02
CA PRO A 279 29.92 -13.59 7.55
C PRO A 279 31.45 -13.77 7.44
N GLU A 280 31.94 -14.90 7.95
CA GLU A 280 33.31 -15.37 7.74
C GLU A 280 33.43 -15.97 6.34
N ALA A 281 32.43 -16.78 6.01
CA ALA A 281 32.22 -17.36 4.70
C ALA A 281 30.75 -17.19 4.33
N GLU A 282 30.52 -16.91 3.06
CA GLU A 282 29.18 -16.88 2.46
C GLU A 282 29.24 -17.46 1.06
N ASN A 283 28.12 -18.01 0.61
CA ASN A 283 27.92 -18.42 -0.76
C ASN A 283 26.51 -18.00 -1.19
N LEU A 284 26.44 -17.39 -2.37
CA LEU A 284 25.20 -16.93 -2.97
C LEU A 284 24.95 -17.73 -4.25
N SER A 285 23.77 -18.32 -4.34
CA SER A 285 23.36 -19.13 -5.49
C SER A 285 21.90 -18.84 -5.84
N GLN A 286 21.51 -19.15 -7.07
CA GLN A 286 20.11 -19.06 -7.50
C GLN A 286 19.39 -20.37 -7.20
N ILE A 287 18.10 -20.32 -6.84
CA ILE A 287 17.30 -21.55 -6.74
C ILE A 287 17.15 -22.15 -8.13
N ALA A 288 17.57 -23.40 -8.27
CA ALA A 288 17.38 -24.18 -9.47
C ALA A 288 16.86 -25.58 -9.12
N VAL A 289 15.90 -26.07 -9.90
CA VAL A 289 15.42 -27.45 -9.79
C VAL A 289 16.52 -28.40 -10.23
N PHE A 290 16.81 -29.42 -9.41
CA PHE A 290 17.89 -30.35 -9.67
C PHE A 290 17.64 -31.22 -10.91
N ASN A 291 16.41 -31.71 -11.08
CA ASN A 291 15.97 -32.45 -12.26
C ASN A 291 14.84 -31.70 -12.99
N PRO A 292 15.14 -30.91 -14.04
CA PRO A 292 14.13 -30.15 -14.77
C PRO A 292 13.15 -31.04 -15.57
N LEU A 293 13.43 -32.34 -15.71
CA LEU A 293 12.60 -33.31 -16.43
C LEU A 293 11.71 -34.15 -15.49
N ASP A 294 11.57 -33.76 -14.22
CA ASP A 294 10.68 -34.45 -13.28
C ASP A 294 9.22 -34.37 -13.78
N PRO A 295 8.53 -35.52 -14.01
CA PRO A 295 7.16 -35.53 -14.54
C PRO A 295 6.12 -34.97 -13.58
N ASN A 296 6.46 -34.79 -12.30
CA ASN A 296 5.56 -34.25 -11.28
C ASN A 296 5.54 -32.72 -11.24
N ILE A 297 6.35 -32.05 -12.06
CA ILE A 297 6.37 -30.60 -12.16
C ILE A 297 6.24 -30.14 -13.61
N ARG A 298 5.88 -28.87 -13.78
CA ARG A 298 6.04 -28.13 -15.02
C ARG A 298 6.86 -26.87 -14.73
N ILE A 299 7.83 -26.61 -15.60
CA ILE A 299 8.63 -25.40 -15.57
C ILE A 299 8.23 -24.56 -16.78
N SER A 300 7.74 -23.35 -16.55
CA SER A 300 7.41 -22.42 -17.62
C SER A 300 8.67 -21.88 -18.29
N SER A 301 8.53 -21.26 -19.47
CA SER A 301 9.62 -20.52 -20.13
C SER A 301 10.18 -19.37 -19.30
N SER A 302 9.39 -18.80 -18.39
CA SER A 302 9.84 -17.77 -17.44
C SER A 302 10.62 -18.34 -16.26
N GLY A 303 10.67 -19.66 -16.07
CA GLY A 303 11.32 -20.32 -14.92
C GLY A 303 10.40 -20.54 -13.72
N LEU A 304 9.08 -20.44 -13.90
CA LEU A 304 8.08 -20.69 -12.87
C LEU A 304 7.90 -22.20 -12.73
N VAL A 305 8.07 -22.69 -11.51
CA VAL A 305 7.84 -24.08 -11.13
C VAL A 305 6.46 -24.21 -10.53
N LEU A 306 5.67 -25.10 -11.12
CA LEU A 306 4.38 -25.54 -10.60
C LEU A 306 4.34 -27.08 -10.56
N PRO A 307 3.58 -27.67 -9.63
CA PRO A 307 3.20 -29.07 -9.74
C PRO A 307 2.52 -29.39 -11.07
N ALA A 308 2.67 -30.62 -11.54
CA ALA A 308 2.11 -31.04 -12.81
C ALA A 308 0.59 -30.86 -12.84
N TYR A 309 0.11 -30.22 -13.90
CA TYR A 309 -1.29 -29.89 -14.10
C TYR A 309 -1.76 -30.26 -15.51
N ASP A 310 -3.08 -30.31 -15.65
CA ASP A 310 -3.81 -30.36 -16.92
C ASP A 310 -4.61 -29.07 -17.11
N HIS A 311 -4.99 -28.74 -18.34
CA HIS A 311 -5.74 -27.52 -18.64
C HIS A 311 -7.24 -27.77 -18.48
N ALA A 312 -7.90 -26.99 -17.61
CA ALA A 312 -9.33 -27.10 -17.34
C ALA A 312 -10.04 -25.77 -17.66
N ARG A 313 -11.04 -25.83 -18.55
CA ARG A 313 -11.87 -24.67 -18.93
C ARG A 313 -12.69 -24.19 -17.74
N ARG A 314 -12.49 -22.94 -17.33
CA ARG A 314 -13.23 -22.34 -16.20
C ARG A 314 -14.32 -21.37 -16.65
N LEU A 315 -14.07 -20.61 -17.72
CA LEU A 315 -15.01 -19.63 -18.25
C LEU A 315 -14.99 -19.68 -19.78
N THR A 316 -16.18 -19.55 -20.38
CA THR A 316 -16.34 -19.53 -21.84
C THR A 316 -17.51 -18.62 -22.21
N VAL A 317 -17.30 -17.76 -23.21
CA VAL A 317 -18.31 -16.91 -23.85
C VAL A 317 -18.30 -17.27 -25.33
N GLY A 318 -19.30 -18.05 -25.77
CA GLY A 318 -19.24 -18.78 -27.05
C GLY A 318 -20.42 -18.61 -28.01
N ASP A 319 -21.50 -17.92 -27.61
CA ASP A 319 -22.69 -17.76 -28.44
C ASP A 319 -22.46 -16.67 -29.50
N TYR A 320 -22.09 -17.06 -30.72
CA TYR A 320 -21.81 -16.11 -31.81
C TYR A 320 -23.06 -15.32 -32.23
N VAL A 321 -22.94 -14.00 -32.30
CA VAL A 321 -24.01 -13.07 -32.70
C VAL A 321 -23.55 -12.09 -33.79
N ALA A 322 -22.29 -11.67 -33.75
CA ALA A 322 -21.72 -10.75 -34.73
C ALA A 322 -20.20 -10.93 -34.83
N GLU A 323 -19.57 -10.18 -35.73
CA GLU A 323 -18.11 -10.05 -35.81
C GLU A 323 -17.70 -8.58 -35.71
N ALA A 324 -16.48 -8.34 -35.22
CA ALA A 324 -15.89 -7.02 -35.13
C ALA A 324 -14.48 -7.04 -35.73
N SER A 325 -14.23 -6.09 -36.65
CA SER A 325 -12.88 -5.79 -37.11
C SER A 325 -12.08 -5.18 -35.95
N LEU A 326 -10.82 -5.59 -35.77
CA LEU A 326 -9.93 -4.93 -34.81
C LEU A 326 -9.42 -3.59 -35.35
N SER A 327 -9.25 -3.44 -36.67
CA SER A 327 -8.72 -2.21 -37.29
C SER A 327 -9.70 -1.04 -37.34
N GLN A 328 -11.01 -1.29 -37.14
CA GLN A 328 -12.01 -0.22 -37.07
C GLN A 328 -11.87 0.66 -35.81
N TYR A 329 -11.12 0.19 -34.80
CA TYR A 329 -10.89 0.88 -33.54
C TYR A 329 -9.58 1.70 -33.58
N GLY A 330 -9.45 2.66 -32.68
CA GLY A 330 -8.35 3.63 -32.67
C GLY A 330 -6.97 2.96 -32.65
N TYR A 331 -6.12 3.34 -33.60
CA TYR A 331 -4.76 2.85 -33.76
C TYR A 331 -3.79 3.72 -32.95
N GLN A 332 -3.06 3.15 -32.01
CA GLN A 332 -2.25 3.93 -31.08
C GLN A 332 -1.09 3.14 -30.48
N THR A 333 -0.13 3.86 -29.90
CA THR A 333 0.90 3.27 -29.04
C THR A 333 0.34 3.10 -27.63
N VAL A 334 0.25 1.86 -27.18
CA VAL A 334 -0.15 1.48 -25.84
C VAL A 334 1.09 1.22 -25.01
N GLU A 335 1.34 2.09 -24.03
CA GLU A 335 2.32 1.85 -22.98
C GLU A 335 1.70 0.96 -21.90
N MET A 336 2.38 -0.14 -21.58
CA MET A 336 1.97 -1.12 -20.59
C MET A 336 3.05 -1.30 -19.56
N VAL A 337 2.63 -1.52 -18.33
CA VAL A 337 3.54 -1.80 -17.21
C VAL A 337 3.18 -3.18 -16.66
N GLN A 338 4.06 -4.14 -16.89
CA GLN A 338 3.89 -5.51 -16.40
C GLN A 338 4.41 -5.62 -14.97
N LEU A 339 3.54 -6.03 -14.05
CA LEU A 339 3.88 -6.33 -12.67
C LEU A 339 4.67 -7.64 -12.59
N THR A 340 5.58 -7.71 -11.63
CA THR A 340 6.34 -8.93 -11.33
C THR A 340 5.78 -9.63 -10.09
N MET A 341 6.06 -10.92 -9.95
CA MET A 341 5.58 -11.70 -8.82
C MET A 341 6.27 -11.25 -7.52
N SER A 342 5.51 -11.15 -6.44
CA SER A 342 6.03 -10.64 -5.16
C SER A 342 7.11 -11.54 -4.57
N TYR A 343 8.13 -10.92 -3.96
CA TYR A 343 9.16 -11.65 -3.25
C TYR A 343 8.69 -12.07 -1.85
N HIS A 344 9.19 -13.23 -1.45
CA HIS A 344 9.06 -13.78 -0.13
C HIS A 344 10.47 -14.13 0.38
N ARG A 345 10.78 -13.75 1.62
CA ARG A 345 12.08 -14.06 2.24
C ARG A 345 11.90 -14.99 3.44
N ARG A 346 12.66 -16.07 3.47
CA ARG A 346 12.69 -17.07 4.53
C ARG A 346 14.11 -17.21 5.04
N ARG A 347 14.32 -16.83 6.29
CA ARG A 347 15.63 -16.80 6.94
C ARG A 347 15.63 -17.78 8.10
N TYR A 348 16.57 -18.71 8.10
CA TYR A 348 16.69 -19.74 9.12
C TYR A 348 18.14 -19.89 9.58
N GLY A 349 18.39 -19.96 10.89
CA GLY A 349 19.72 -20.26 11.42
C GLY A 349 20.12 -19.45 12.65
N ALA A 350 21.32 -19.74 13.16
CA ALA A 350 21.82 -19.22 14.42
C ALA A 350 22.06 -17.70 14.43
N GLU A 351 22.30 -17.09 13.27
CA GLU A 351 22.55 -15.65 13.14
C GLU A 351 21.29 -14.78 13.31
N PHE A 352 20.10 -15.39 13.21
CA PHE A 352 18.81 -14.70 13.24
C PHE A 352 18.23 -14.67 14.66
N THR A 353 18.88 -13.88 15.53
CA THR A 353 18.40 -13.58 16.89
C THR A 353 17.45 -12.39 16.87
N VAL A 354 16.25 -12.55 17.44
CA VAL A 354 15.22 -11.48 17.46
C VAL A 354 15.78 -10.23 18.14
N CYS A 355 15.62 -9.08 17.49
CA CYS A 355 15.96 -7.77 18.05
C CYS A 355 14.69 -7.05 18.48
N THR A 356 14.71 -6.40 19.64
CA THR A 356 13.55 -5.59 20.09
C THR A 356 13.25 -4.42 19.16
N ASN A 357 14.23 -3.96 18.38
CA ASN A 357 14.02 -2.87 17.45
C ASN A 357 13.23 -3.26 16.20
N ALA A 358 13.05 -4.54 15.91
CA ALA A 358 12.28 -4.99 14.75
C ALA A 358 10.85 -4.41 14.73
N PHE A 359 10.26 -4.15 15.90
CA PHE A 359 8.94 -3.52 16.01
C PHE A 359 8.88 -2.12 15.39
N TRP A 360 9.99 -1.39 15.34
CA TRP A 360 10.04 -0.05 14.75
C TRP A 360 9.85 -0.03 13.24
N PHE A 361 9.97 -1.16 12.54
CA PHE A 361 9.51 -1.24 11.15
C PHE A 361 8.01 -0.95 10.98
N GLN A 362 7.22 -1.09 12.04
CA GLN A 362 5.80 -0.75 12.05
C GLN A 362 5.53 0.74 12.33
N SER A 363 6.57 1.54 12.64
CA SER A 363 6.39 2.97 12.94
C SER A 363 6.11 3.81 11.69
N GLY A 364 6.43 3.30 10.50
CA GLY A 364 6.35 4.03 9.23
C GLY A 364 7.47 5.05 9.01
N TYR A 365 8.40 5.20 9.96
CA TYR A 365 9.58 6.09 9.80
C TYR A 365 10.70 5.42 8.99
N TYR A 366 10.92 4.12 9.22
CA TYR A 366 11.88 3.32 8.47
C TYR A 366 11.15 2.56 7.36
N ASP A 367 11.76 2.45 6.18
CA ASP A 367 11.22 1.64 5.09
C ASP A 367 11.58 0.16 5.30
N PRO A 368 10.62 -0.70 5.67
CA PRO A 368 10.91 -2.12 5.88
C PRO A 368 11.23 -2.84 4.58
N VAL A 369 10.75 -2.38 3.42
CA VAL A 369 10.78 -3.11 2.15
C VAL A 369 12.18 -3.08 1.55
N SER A 370 12.68 -1.87 1.26
CA SER A 370 13.86 -1.40 1.97
C SER A 370 14.93 -2.41 2.33
N HIS A 371 14.99 -2.60 3.63
CA HIS A 371 16.08 -3.29 4.28
C HIS A 371 15.85 -4.80 4.41
N THR A 372 14.68 -5.32 3.99
CA THR A 372 14.33 -6.74 4.16
C THR A 372 14.09 -7.52 2.88
N LEU A 373 13.62 -6.92 1.79
CA LEU A 373 13.29 -7.63 0.55
C LEU A 373 14.12 -7.18 -0.65
N TYR A 374 14.98 -6.17 -0.49
CA TYR A 374 15.90 -5.78 -1.54
C TYR A 374 16.99 -6.82 -1.80
N LYS A 375 17.22 -7.01 -3.10
CA LYS A 375 18.34 -7.71 -3.67
C LYS A 375 19.38 -6.68 -4.11
N ASP A 376 20.65 -6.95 -3.79
CA ASP A 376 21.75 -6.05 -4.13
C ASP A 376 21.78 -5.75 -5.65
N GLY A 377 21.72 -4.46 -6.00
CA GLY A 377 21.79 -3.96 -7.38
C GLY A 377 20.45 -3.65 -8.06
N GLU A 378 19.31 -3.89 -7.41
CA GLU A 378 17.99 -3.54 -7.94
C GLU A 378 17.54 -2.15 -7.43
N THR A 379 17.10 -1.27 -8.34
CA THR A 379 16.58 0.05 -8.00
C THR A 379 15.07 -0.03 -7.88
N TYR A 380 14.55 0.16 -6.68
CA TYR A 380 13.13 0.18 -6.39
C TYR A 380 12.68 1.62 -6.19
N GLU A 381 11.62 2.02 -6.88
CA GLU A 381 10.89 3.24 -6.58
C GLU A 381 9.60 2.83 -5.88
N VAL A 382 9.43 3.22 -4.61
CA VAL A 382 8.16 3.04 -3.91
C VAL A 382 7.18 4.08 -4.46
N ILE A 383 6.55 3.75 -5.59
CA ILE A 383 5.47 4.56 -6.18
C ILE A 383 4.18 4.21 -5.44
N GLY A 384 3.95 4.82 -4.27
CA GLY A 384 2.68 4.74 -3.52
C GLY A 384 2.80 4.27 -2.06
N ASP A 385 1.67 3.86 -1.48
CA ASP A 385 1.45 3.52 -0.05
C ASP A 385 2.08 2.16 0.36
N GLY A 386 3.32 1.93 -0.04
CA GLY A 386 4.00 0.62 -0.04
C GLY A 386 4.25 -0.03 1.33
N SER A 387 3.95 0.65 2.44
CA SER A 387 4.17 0.10 3.79
C SER A 387 3.00 -0.76 4.31
N VAL A 388 1.82 -0.71 3.68
CA VAL A 388 0.57 -1.17 4.31
C VAL A 388 0.35 -2.70 4.26
N ASN A 389 1.05 -3.44 3.40
CA ASN A 389 0.79 -4.88 3.16
C ASN A 389 1.98 -5.82 3.42
N HIS A 390 3.01 -5.36 4.12
CA HIS A 390 4.16 -6.19 4.50
C HIS A 390 3.90 -6.91 5.83
N THR A 391 3.97 -8.25 5.82
CA THR A 391 3.88 -9.07 7.03
C THR A 391 5.25 -9.55 7.45
N MET A 392 5.62 -9.23 8.69
CA MET A 392 6.91 -9.59 9.26
C MET A 392 6.73 -10.50 10.46
N VAL A 393 7.37 -11.66 10.42
CA VAL A 393 7.44 -12.61 11.54
C VAL A 393 8.90 -12.75 11.98
N ARG A 394 9.15 -12.49 13.26
CA ARG A 394 10.46 -12.65 13.90
C ARG A 394 10.31 -13.65 15.04
N VAL A 395 10.84 -14.85 14.86
CA VAL A 395 10.91 -15.90 15.90
C VAL A 395 12.36 -16.38 15.99
N ARG A 396 12.70 -17.05 17.09
CA ARG A 396 14.05 -17.59 17.32
C ARG A 396 14.55 -18.39 16.13
N GLN A 397 15.67 -17.95 15.53
CA GLN A 397 16.33 -18.62 14.41
C GLN A 397 15.46 -18.77 13.15
N TYR A 398 14.31 -18.10 13.08
CA TYR A 398 13.41 -18.15 11.93
C TYR A 398 12.73 -16.79 11.73
N TRP A 399 13.07 -16.13 10.64
CA TRP A 399 12.43 -14.89 10.21
C TRP A 399 11.73 -15.09 8.88
N GLN A 400 10.58 -14.44 8.71
CA GLN A 400 9.75 -14.51 7.53
C GLN A 400 9.23 -13.11 7.20
N ASP A 401 9.33 -12.75 5.93
CA ASP A 401 8.93 -11.46 5.37
C ASP A 401 8.16 -11.73 4.09
N ASP A 402 6.89 -11.33 4.06
CA ASP A 402 5.95 -11.62 2.98
C ASP A 402 5.10 -10.40 2.61
N PHE A 403 4.60 -10.37 1.38
CA PHE A 403 3.53 -9.46 0.94
C PHE A 403 2.23 -10.22 0.70
N ASP A 404 1.09 -9.62 1.07
CA ASP A 404 -0.25 -10.23 0.88
C ASP A 404 -0.83 -10.09 -0.55
N VAL A 405 0.01 -9.66 -1.50
CA VAL A 405 -0.37 -9.51 -2.91
C VAL A 405 0.50 -10.41 -3.80
N PRO A 406 -0.06 -11.09 -4.81
CA PRO A 406 0.70 -12.01 -5.67
C PRO A 406 1.63 -11.28 -6.65
N TYR A 407 1.30 -10.04 -7.01
CA TYR A 407 2.14 -9.17 -7.83
C TYR A 407 2.29 -7.82 -7.16
N TRP A 408 3.48 -7.25 -7.24
CA TRP A 408 3.79 -5.94 -6.67
C TRP A 408 4.06 -4.88 -7.74
N THR A 409 3.83 -3.63 -7.38
CA THR A 409 4.02 -2.45 -8.25
C THR A 409 5.43 -1.87 -8.18
N ALA A 410 6.28 -2.37 -7.28
CA ALA A 410 7.63 -1.85 -7.05
C ALA A 410 8.61 -2.25 -8.15
N GLN A 411 8.46 -3.45 -8.72
CA GLN A 411 9.26 -3.91 -9.86
C GLN A 411 8.34 -4.21 -11.04
N THR A 412 8.57 -3.48 -12.12
CA THR A 412 7.74 -3.57 -13.31
C THR A 412 8.57 -3.60 -14.60
N VAL A 413 7.99 -4.19 -15.65
CA VAL A 413 8.60 -4.24 -16.98
C VAL A 413 7.75 -3.39 -17.93
N PRO A 414 8.28 -2.27 -18.45
CA PRO A 414 7.57 -1.45 -19.41
C PRO A 414 7.56 -2.13 -20.79
N HIS A 415 6.41 -2.10 -21.45
CA HIS A 415 6.21 -2.55 -22.82
C HIS A 415 5.52 -1.44 -23.61
N SER A 416 5.87 -1.28 -24.89
CA SER A 416 5.21 -0.32 -25.77
C SER A 416 4.84 -1.00 -27.07
N ILE A 417 3.54 -1.07 -27.37
CA ILE A 417 3.02 -1.75 -28.57
C ILE A 417 2.10 -0.81 -29.33
N THR A 418 2.34 -0.69 -30.62
CA THR A 418 1.50 0.11 -31.51
C THR A 418 0.47 -0.78 -32.21
N GLY A 419 -0.81 -0.45 -32.09
CA GLY A 419 -1.90 -1.15 -32.74
C GLY A 419 -3.28 -0.67 -32.28
N ALA A 420 -4.32 -1.25 -32.86
CA ALA A 420 -5.67 -1.14 -32.34
C ALA A 420 -5.80 -2.01 -31.08
N SER A 421 -6.42 -1.47 -30.03
CA SER A 421 -6.55 -2.13 -28.72
C SER A 421 -8.02 -2.33 -28.38
N VAL A 422 -8.41 -3.60 -28.18
CA VAL A 422 -9.70 -3.96 -27.60
C VAL A 422 -9.48 -4.77 -26.33
N ALA A 423 -10.49 -4.83 -25.48
CA ALA A 423 -10.42 -5.61 -24.26
C ALA A 423 -11.79 -6.17 -23.85
N GLN A 424 -11.77 -7.26 -23.10
CA GLN A 424 -12.96 -7.78 -22.42
C GLN A 424 -12.63 -7.97 -20.95
N THR A 425 -13.43 -7.40 -20.07
CA THR A 425 -13.31 -7.68 -18.64
C THR A 425 -14.07 -8.94 -18.24
N PHE A 426 -13.57 -9.62 -17.22
CA PHE A 426 -14.17 -10.82 -16.66
C PHE A 426 -13.84 -10.95 -15.16
N LEU A 427 -14.83 -11.35 -14.37
CA LEU A 427 -14.64 -11.58 -12.94
C LEU A 427 -13.98 -12.95 -12.73
N ASN A 428 -12.86 -12.99 -12.01
CA ASN A 428 -12.29 -14.24 -11.55
C ASN A 428 -12.93 -14.65 -10.22
N SER A 429 -13.68 -15.76 -10.22
CA SER A 429 -14.47 -16.19 -9.05
C SER A 429 -13.68 -16.99 -8.02
N GLN A 430 -12.57 -17.60 -8.41
CA GLN A 430 -11.78 -18.50 -7.59
C GLN A 430 -10.29 -18.31 -7.89
N ASP A 431 -9.44 -18.52 -6.88
CA ASP A 431 -8.00 -18.52 -7.06
C ASP A 431 -7.59 -19.58 -8.09
N GLY A 432 -6.47 -19.34 -8.77
CA GLY A 432 -5.89 -20.35 -9.63
C GLY A 432 -4.91 -19.79 -10.65
N TRP A 433 -4.21 -20.70 -11.29
CA TRP A 433 -3.25 -20.37 -12.35
C TRP A 433 -3.94 -20.44 -13.70
N MET A 434 -4.09 -19.30 -14.36
CA MET A 434 -4.52 -19.26 -15.75
C MET A 434 -3.37 -19.73 -16.65
N THR A 435 -3.65 -20.66 -17.54
CA THR A 435 -2.63 -21.34 -18.36
C THR A 435 -2.88 -21.21 -19.86
N ARG A 436 -4.13 -20.98 -20.26
CA ARG A 436 -4.48 -20.72 -21.66
C ARG A 436 -5.59 -19.68 -21.77
N VAL A 437 -5.49 -18.87 -22.82
CA VAL A 437 -6.55 -17.95 -23.24
C VAL A 437 -7.01 -18.35 -24.63
N TRP A 438 -8.32 -18.46 -24.80
CA TRP A 438 -8.96 -18.81 -26.04
C TRP A 438 -9.63 -17.58 -26.65
N LEU A 439 -9.37 -17.34 -27.94
CA LEU A 439 -10.05 -16.30 -28.72
C LEU A 439 -10.64 -16.90 -29.99
N TRP A 440 -11.80 -16.40 -30.40
CA TRP A 440 -12.43 -16.79 -31.66
C TRP A 440 -12.16 -15.75 -32.75
N PHE A 441 -11.44 -16.13 -33.80
CA PHE A 441 -11.22 -15.28 -34.98
C PHE A 441 -12.16 -15.68 -36.11
N THR A 442 -12.95 -14.75 -36.64
CA THR A 442 -13.81 -15.01 -37.80
C THR A 442 -13.06 -14.84 -39.12
N ARG A 443 -12.10 -13.92 -39.16
CA ARG A 443 -11.23 -13.63 -40.31
C ARG A 443 -9.85 -13.23 -39.82
N LEU A 444 -8.84 -13.51 -40.64
CA LEU A 444 -7.47 -13.11 -40.39
C LEU A 444 -6.99 -12.20 -41.53
N ALA A 445 -6.20 -11.20 -41.20
CA ALA A 445 -5.45 -10.42 -42.19
C ALA A 445 -4.42 -11.29 -42.92
N GLY A 446 -3.79 -10.78 -43.98
CA GLY A 446 -2.70 -11.48 -44.68
C GLY A 446 -1.40 -11.63 -43.87
N SER A 447 -1.23 -10.81 -42.84
CA SER A 447 -0.09 -10.82 -41.91
C SER A 447 -0.41 -9.95 -40.69
N GLY A 448 0.30 -10.14 -39.57
CA GLY A 448 0.23 -9.26 -38.40
C GLY A 448 0.07 -10.04 -37.09
N ASN A 449 0.90 -9.72 -36.11
CA ASN A 449 0.91 -10.42 -34.83
C ASN A 449 -0.20 -9.90 -33.92
N VAL A 450 -0.64 -10.74 -32.99
CA VAL A 450 -1.60 -10.37 -31.95
C VAL A 450 -0.89 -10.36 -30.62
N THR A 451 -0.93 -9.25 -29.92
CA THR A 451 -0.44 -9.14 -28.55
C THR A 451 -1.61 -9.37 -27.60
N LEU A 452 -1.44 -10.35 -26.72
CA LEU A 452 -2.33 -10.64 -25.61
C LEU A 452 -1.74 -10.06 -24.33
N ALA A 453 -2.52 -9.28 -23.60
CA ALA A 453 -2.16 -8.83 -22.27
C ALA A 453 -3.31 -9.05 -21.29
N ILE A 454 -3.00 -9.52 -20.08
CA ILE A 454 -3.96 -9.67 -18.99
C ILE A 454 -3.64 -8.59 -17.98
N SER A 455 -4.62 -7.76 -17.64
CA SER A 455 -4.44 -6.69 -16.66
C SER A 455 -5.52 -6.70 -15.60
N GLU A 456 -5.22 -6.10 -14.46
CA GLU A 456 -6.28 -5.67 -13.53
C GLU A 456 -7.10 -4.53 -14.14
N THR A 457 -8.20 -4.19 -13.48
CA THR A 457 -9.03 -3.04 -13.83
C THR A 457 -8.88 -1.90 -12.85
N THR A 458 -9.18 -0.69 -13.30
CA THR A 458 -9.35 0.48 -12.45
C THR A 458 -10.60 0.33 -11.55
N ALA A 459 -10.78 1.23 -10.58
CA ALA A 459 -11.96 1.24 -9.72
C ALA A 459 -13.29 1.42 -10.48
N SER A 460 -13.25 1.98 -11.70
CA SER A 460 -14.41 2.10 -12.59
C SER A 460 -14.64 0.87 -13.48
N GLY A 461 -13.83 -0.18 -13.33
CA GLY A 461 -13.96 -1.43 -14.08
C GLY A 461 -13.35 -1.39 -15.48
N THR A 462 -12.61 -0.33 -15.84
CA THR A 462 -11.91 -0.25 -17.13
C THR A 462 -10.54 -0.96 -17.08
N PRO A 463 -10.03 -1.53 -18.18
CA PRO A 463 -8.70 -2.14 -18.21
C PRO A 463 -7.59 -1.15 -17.81
N ASP A 464 -6.72 -1.54 -16.87
CA ASP A 464 -5.60 -0.70 -16.44
C ASP A 464 -4.29 -1.12 -17.15
N PRO A 465 -3.77 -0.33 -18.11
CA PRO A 465 -2.51 -0.64 -18.79
C PRO A 465 -1.30 -0.58 -17.86
N LYS A 466 -1.41 0.03 -16.68
CA LYS A 466 -0.32 0.12 -15.69
C LYS A 466 -0.24 -1.08 -14.76
N LYS A 467 -1.20 -2.02 -14.84
CA LYS A 467 -1.29 -3.21 -13.99
C LYS A 467 -1.46 -4.48 -14.81
N VAL A 468 -0.51 -4.73 -15.72
CA VAL A 468 -0.49 -5.94 -16.54
C VAL A 468 0.14 -7.08 -15.75
N VAL A 469 -0.51 -8.23 -15.63
CA VAL A 469 0.01 -9.43 -14.93
C VAL A 469 0.57 -10.47 -15.89
N CYS A 470 0.12 -10.48 -17.15
CA CYS A 470 0.65 -11.35 -18.20
C CYS A 470 0.73 -10.60 -19.53
N TYR A 471 1.80 -10.84 -20.28
CA TYR A 471 2.03 -10.26 -21.61
C TYR A 471 2.62 -11.32 -22.54
N GLN A 472 2.05 -11.47 -23.73
CA GLN A 472 2.57 -12.37 -24.76
C GLN A 472 2.23 -11.88 -26.16
N THR A 473 3.22 -11.87 -27.06
CA THR A 473 2.99 -11.65 -28.49
C THR A 473 2.85 -13.00 -29.19
N ILE A 474 1.73 -13.17 -29.89
CA ILE A 474 1.39 -14.36 -30.67
C ILE A 474 1.73 -14.07 -32.14
N PRO A 475 2.65 -14.84 -32.75
CA PRO A 475 2.97 -14.72 -34.16
C PRO A 475 1.76 -15.02 -35.05
N TYR A 476 1.66 -14.31 -36.19
CA TYR A 476 0.61 -14.55 -37.19
C TYR A 476 0.50 -16.02 -37.60
N GLU A 477 1.62 -16.74 -37.73
CA GLU A 477 1.64 -18.14 -38.17
C GLU A 477 0.92 -19.10 -37.21
N GLN A 478 0.63 -18.66 -35.98
CA GLN A 478 -0.11 -19.44 -34.97
C GLN A 478 -1.61 -19.17 -34.99
N LEU A 479 -2.07 -18.14 -35.71
CA LEU A 479 -3.47 -17.76 -35.80
C LEU A 479 -4.23 -18.62 -36.82
N ARG A 480 -5.43 -19.06 -36.46
CA ARG A 480 -6.36 -19.82 -37.31
C ARG A 480 -7.74 -19.17 -37.26
N ILE A 481 -8.58 -19.44 -38.25
CA ILE A 481 -10.01 -19.09 -38.17
C ILE A 481 -10.68 -20.07 -37.21
N GLY A 482 -11.56 -19.57 -36.33
CA GLY A 482 -12.22 -20.33 -35.27
C GLY A 482 -11.58 -20.14 -33.89
N TRP A 483 -11.78 -21.11 -33.00
CA TRP A 483 -11.21 -21.11 -31.65
C TRP A 483 -9.70 -21.34 -31.70
N ASN A 484 -8.94 -20.40 -31.12
CA ASN A 484 -7.49 -20.50 -30.95
C ASN A 484 -7.17 -20.49 -29.47
N GLY A 485 -6.51 -21.53 -28.97
CA GLY A 485 -6.05 -21.62 -27.58
C GLY A 485 -4.58 -21.26 -27.50
N PHE A 486 -4.27 -20.11 -26.90
CA PHE A 486 -2.91 -19.63 -26.69
C PHE A 486 -2.42 -20.04 -25.31
N GLU A 487 -1.36 -20.83 -25.27
CA GLU A 487 -0.66 -21.13 -24.02
C GLU A 487 0.13 -19.91 -23.57
N ILE A 488 -0.21 -19.44 -22.37
CA ILE A 488 0.47 -18.36 -21.69
C ILE A 488 1.39 -18.93 -20.61
N ALA A 489 2.39 -18.14 -20.18
CA ALA A 489 3.08 -18.45 -18.94
C ALA A 489 2.03 -18.53 -17.80
N PRO A 490 2.00 -19.59 -16.98
CA PRO A 490 1.01 -19.72 -15.93
C PRO A 490 0.98 -18.48 -15.06
N THR A 491 -0.18 -17.85 -14.98
CA THR A 491 -0.37 -16.56 -14.32
C THR A 491 -1.41 -16.75 -13.22
N PHE A 492 -1.03 -16.51 -11.97
CA PHE A 492 -1.95 -16.59 -10.84
C PHE A 492 -2.97 -15.46 -10.90
N LEU A 493 -4.25 -15.76 -10.76
CA LEU A 493 -5.34 -14.80 -10.68
C LEU A 493 -6.07 -14.97 -9.34
N LYS A 494 -6.25 -13.87 -8.60
CA LYS A 494 -6.90 -13.85 -7.27
C LYS A 494 -8.42 -13.85 -7.43
N ALA A 495 -9.12 -14.55 -6.55
CA ALA A 495 -10.57 -14.56 -6.48
C ALA A 495 -11.12 -13.18 -6.12
N GLY A 496 -12.27 -12.82 -6.71
CA GLY A 496 -12.94 -11.55 -6.46
C GLY A 496 -12.36 -10.36 -7.25
N THR A 497 -11.24 -10.54 -7.95
CA THR A 497 -10.64 -9.49 -8.78
C THR A 497 -11.23 -9.53 -10.20
N LEU A 498 -11.54 -8.34 -10.73
CA LEU A 498 -11.93 -8.15 -12.12
C LEU A 498 -10.66 -8.00 -12.97
N TYR A 499 -10.50 -8.86 -13.98
CA TYR A 499 -9.38 -8.83 -14.90
C TYR A 499 -9.85 -8.45 -16.30
N ALA A 500 -8.93 -7.98 -17.14
CA ALA A 500 -9.18 -7.66 -18.54
C ALA A 500 -8.28 -8.48 -19.46
N ILE A 501 -8.87 -9.11 -20.47
CA ILE A 501 -8.17 -9.71 -21.60
C ILE A 501 -8.04 -8.64 -22.68
N ARG A 502 -6.83 -8.15 -22.91
CA ARG A 502 -6.53 -7.12 -23.91
C ARG A 502 -5.92 -7.77 -25.14
N VAL A 503 -6.41 -7.35 -26.30
CA VAL A 503 -5.96 -7.81 -27.61
C VAL A 503 -5.51 -6.59 -28.39
N ILE A 504 -4.21 -6.56 -28.75
CA ILE A 504 -3.59 -5.45 -29.45
C ILE A 504 -2.97 -5.97 -30.75
N THR A 505 -3.30 -5.35 -31.88
CA THR A 505 -2.79 -5.77 -33.20
C THR A 505 -2.64 -4.57 -34.12
N ASN A 506 -1.65 -4.62 -35.02
CA ASN A 506 -1.50 -3.64 -36.10
C ASN A 506 -2.18 -4.05 -37.41
N ALA A 507 -2.82 -5.22 -37.44
CA ALA A 507 -3.47 -5.80 -38.61
C ALA A 507 -4.97 -5.99 -38.42
N ASP A 508 -5.70 -6.03 -39.54
CA ASP A 508 -7.16 -6.19 -39.59
C ASP A 508 -7.61 -7.64 -39.36
N HIS A 509 -7.38 -8.17 -38.16
CA HIS A 509 -8.01 -9.42 -37.73
C HIS A 509 -9.43 -9.16 -37.24
N TRP A 510 -10.29 -10.17 -37.35
CA TRP A 510 -11.69 -10.06 -36.95
C TRP A 510 -12.00 -11.05 -35.82
N ILE A 511 -12.61 -10.54 -34.76
CA ILE A 511 -13.00 -11.33 -33.58
C ILE A 511 -14.50 -11.59 -33.58
N GLY A 512 -14.89 -12.77 -33.08
CA GLY A 512 -16.29 -13.10 -32.83
C GLY A 512 -16.83 -12.32 -31.64
N MET A 513 -18.08 -11.86 -31.77
CA MET A 513 -18.82 -11.16 -30.72
C MET A 513 -20.04 -11.97 -30.30
N ALA A 514 -20.27 -12.05 -28.99
CA ALA A 514 -21.46 -12.57 -28.37
C ALA A 514 -22.41 -11.42 -27.95
N SER A 515 -23.66 -11.76 -27.59
CA SER A 515 -24.61 -10.76 -27.07
C SER A 515 -24.26 -10.35 -25.64
N GLY A 516 -24.19 -9.04 -25.39
CA GLY A 516 -23.81 -8.44 -24.09
C GLY A 516 -24.68 -8.83 -22.89
N ASN A 517 -25.89 -9.35 -23.13
CA ASN A 517 -26.75 -9.85 -22.05
C ASN A 517 -26.38 -11.27 -21.56
N LYS A 518 -25.42 -11.94 -22.20
CA LYS A 518 -25.07 -13.33 -21.88
C LYS A 518 -23.97 -13.42 -20.81
N TYR A 519 -23.06 -12.45 -20.75
CA TYR A 519 -22.02 -12.41 -19.72
C TYR A 519 -22.14 -11.14 -18.86
N THR A 520 -22.92 -11.24 -17.78
CA THR A 520 -23.26 -10.11 -16.89
C THR A 520 -22.11 -9.66 -15.98
N HIS A 521 -20.97 -10.34 -16.00
CA HIS A 521 -19.85 -10.12 -15.08
C HIS A 521 -18.63 -9.50 -15.78
N GLY A 522 -18.85 -8.86 -16.93
CA GLY A 522 -17.82 -8.23 -17.73
C GLY A 522 -18.38 -7.22 -18.70
N THR A 523 -17.49 -6.52 -19.39
CA THR A 523 -17.83 -5.54 -20.42
C THR A 523 -16.77 -5.56 -21.51
N PHE A 524 -17.21 -5.43 -22.75
CA PHE A 524 -16.31 -5.22 -23.88
C PHE A 524 -15.88 -3.75 -23.92
N PHE A 525 -14.60 -3.51 -24.11
CA PHE A 525 -14.01 -2.18 -24.21
C PHE A 525 -13.24 -2.03 -25.51
N TYR A 526 -13.33 -0.84 -26.10
CA TYR A 526 -12.53 -0.45 -27.26
C TYR A 526 -11.98 0.96 -27.06
N THR A 527 -10.87 1.25 -27.74
CA THR A 527 -10.21 2.55 -27.67
C THR A 527 -10.58 3.39 -28.89
N THR A 528 -11.02 4.62 -28.70
CA THR A 528 -11.32 5.55 -29.81
C THR A 528 -10.32 6.68 -29.95
N ASP A 529 -9.56 7.05 -28.91
CA ASP A 529 -8.65 8.21 -28.96
C ASP A 529 -7.56 8.24 -27.85
N GLY A 530 -6.68 7.24 -27.77
CA GLY A 530 -5.46 7.30 -26.93
C GLY A 530 -5.65 7.05 -25.43
N VAL A 531 -6.75 7.52 -24.83
CA VAL A 531 -6.88 7.66 -23.36
C VAL A 531 -8.14 7.01 -22.79
N PHE A 532 -9.21 6.90 -23.59
CA PHE A 532 -10.51 6.45 -23.10
C PHE A 532 -10.88 5.07 -23.63
N TYR A 533 -11.03 4.13 -22.71
CA TYR A 533 -11.80 2.90 -22.96
C TYR A 533 -13.29 3.25 -22.92
N SER A 534 -13.97 3.04 -24.04
CA SER A 534 -15.43 3.11 -24.08
C SER A 534 -16.00 1.70 -23.94
N GLY A 535 -16.89 1.50 -22.98
CA GLY A 535 -17.55 0.23 -22.73
C GLY A 535 -18.75 0.03 -23.64
N ASP A 536 -18.84 -1.12 -24.31
CA ASP A 536 -20.03 -1.59 -25.00
C ASP A 536 -20.73 -2.64 -24.14
N LEU A 537 -21.94 -2.34 -23.69
CA LEU A 537 -22.78 -3.25 -22.90
C LEU A 537 -23.64 -4.17 -23.79
N THR A 538 -23.66 -3.94 -25.10
CA THR A 538 -24.53 -4.67 -26.03
C THR A 538 -23.85 -5.89 -26.64
N ARG A 539 -22.51 -5.95 -26.58
CA ARG A 539 -21.69 -7.01 -27.18
C ARG A 539 -20.57 -7.41 -26.24
N ASP A 540 -20.24 -8.69 -26.24
CA ASP A 540 -19.09 -9.25 -25.54
C ASP A 540 -18.12 -9.88 -26.55
N MET A 541 -16.82 -9.83 -26.30
CA MET A 541 -15.86 -10.61 -27.07
C MET A 541 -16.06 -12.10 -26.80
N MET A 542 -15.95 -12.95 -27.83
CA MET A 542 -15.92 -14.39 -27.65
C MET A 542 -14.55 -14.84 -27.16
N PHE A 543 -14.49 -15.27 -25.90
CA PHE A 543 -13.26 -15.75 -25.27
C PHE A 543 -13.52 -16.94 -24.36
N ALA A 544 -12.42 -17.60 -23.98
CA ALA A 544 -12.45 -18.57 -22.91
C ALA A 544 -11.12 -18.59 -22.17
N VAL A 545 -11.12 -19.07 -20.93
CA VAL A 545 -9.89 -19.19 -20.13
C VAL A 545 -9.81 -20.57 -19.50
N ASP A 546 -8.62 -21.17 -19.60
CA ASP A 546 -8.31 -22.44 -18.95
C ASP A 546 -7.36 -22.19 -17.77
N PHE A 547 -7.63 -22.87 -16.68
CA PHE A 547 -6.83 -22.87 -15.46
C PHE A 547 -6.11 -24.21 -15.28
N ALA A 548 -5.09 -24.22 -14.44
CA ALA A 548 -4.39 -25.43 -14.04
C ALA A 548 -5.28 -26.28 -13.13
N ALA A 549 -5.51 -27.54 -13.52
CA ALA A 549 -6.01 -28.60 -12.67
C ALA A 549 -4.83 -29.50 -12.26
N PHE A 550 -4.39 -29.38 -11.01
CA PHE A 550 -3.22 -30.06 -10.47
C PHE A 550 -3.49 -31.54 -10.24
N ARG A 551 -2.52 -32.38 -10.60
CA ARG A 551 -2.64 -33.85 -10.52
C ARG A 551 -2.48 -34.40 -9.11
N ALA A 552 -1.80 -33.67 -8.24
CA ALA A 552 -1.54 -34.07 -6.86
C ALA A 552 -1.60 -32.85 -5.93
N PRO A 553 -2.16 -33.00 -4.71
CA PRO A 553 -2.23 -31.93 -3.71
C PRO A 553 -0.90 -31.71 -2.97
N ARG A 554 0.07 -32.61 -3.11
CA ARG A 554 1.39 -32.50 -2.50
C ARG A 554 2.45 -33.00 -3.46
N VAL A 555 3.45 -32.17 -3.75
CA VAL A 555 4.57 -32.48 -4.64
C VAL A 555 5.88 -32.05 -3.99
N GLU A 556 6.86 -32.94 -3.99
CA GLU A 556 8.20 -32.67 -3.47
C GLU A 556 9.15 -32.42 -4.63
N VAL A 557 9.79 -31.27 -4.67
CA VAL A 557 10.68 -30.85 -5.76
C VAL A 557 12.09 -30.73 -5.23
N GLN A 558 13.00 -31.53 -5.77
CA GLN A 558 14.42 -31.49 -5.41
C GLN A 558 15.08 -30.25 -6.02
N LEU A 559 15.76 -29.48 -5.19
CA LEU A 559 16.50 -28.28 -5.58
C LEU A 559 18.00 -28.57 -5.55
N THR A 560 18.76 -27.67 -6.15
CA THR A 560 20.23 -27.75 -6.10
C THR A 560 20.70 -27.69 -4.63
N PRO A 561 21.58 -28.62 -4.20
CA PRO A 561 22.06 -28.63 -2.82
C PRO A 561 22.80 -27.35 -2.43
N LEU A 562 22.69 -26.97 -1.15
CA LEU A 562 23.41 -25.84 -0.58
C LEU A 562 24.77 -26.29 -0.08
N MET A 563 25.81 -25.50 -0.36
CA MET A 563 27.17 -25.81 0.07
C MET A 563 27.90 -24.57 0.55
N LEU A 564 28.65 -24.73 1.65
CA LEU A 564 29.54 -23.71 2.19
C LEU A 564 30.77 -24.36 2.81
N ASN A 565 31.95 -23.94 2.36
CA ASN A 565 33.20 -24.38 2.98
C ASN A 565 33.28 -23.83 4.42
N GLY A 566 33.68 -24.67 5.38
CA GLY A 566 33.65 -24.33 6.80
C GLY A 566 32.30 -24.50 7.48
N GLY A 567 31.27 -24.97 6.76
CA GLY A 567 29.97 -25.35 7.33
C GLY A 567 28.93 -24.23 7.35
N ILE A 568 27.65 -24.60 7.27
CA ILE A 568 26.51 -23.68 7.17
C ILE A 568 25.93 -23.42 8.57
N ALA A 569 25.81 -22.15 8.97
CA ALA A 569 25.17 -21.74 10.23
C ALA A 569 23.81 -21.08 10.00
N ALA A 570 23.58 -20.55 8.80
CA ALA A 570 22.34 -19.91 8.40
C ALA A 570 22.07 -20.01 6.90
N VAL A 571 20.78 -19.96 6.56
CA VAL A 571 20.21 -20.07 5.23
C VAL A 571 19.19 -18.94 5.07
N ASP A 572 19.29 -18.22 3.98
CA ASP A 572 18.42 -17.10 3.63
C ASP A 572 17.94 -17.28 2.19
N ILE A 573 16.64 -17.51 2.04
CA ILE A 573 15.99 -17.78 0.76
C ILE A 573 15.13 -16.56 0.43
N LEU A 574 15.47 -15.86 -0.63
CA LEU A 574 14.69 -14.78 -1.21
C LEU A 574 14.21 -15.24 -2.59
N ALA A 575 12.91 -15.44 -2.77
CA ALA A 575 12.38 -15.91 -4.04
C ALA A 575 11.03 -15.26 -4.35
N PRO A 576 10.73 -14.97 -5.63
CA PRO A 576 9.37 -14.69 -6.03
C PRO A 576 8.55 -15.97 -5.86
N MET A 577 7.46 -15.87 -5.10
CA MET A 577 6.57 -17.00 -4.83
C MET A 577 5.11 -16.54 -4.82
N VAL A 578 4.20 -17.46 -5.07
CA VAL A 578 2.79 -17.29 -4.77
C VAL A 578 2.39 -18.35 -3.77
N VAL A 579 1.96 -17.90 -2.60
CA VAL A 579 1.37 -18.71 -1.54
C VAL A 579 0.01 -18.12 -1.17
N THR A 580 -0.92 -18.96 -0.78
CA THR A 580 -2.25 -18.57 -0.31
C THR A 580 -2.56 -19.32 0.98
N GLU A 581 -3.69 -19.03 1.61
CA GLU A 581 -4.13 -19.75 2.82
C GLU A 581 -4.28 -21.27 2.58
N ILE A 582 -4.68 -21.66 1.36
CA ILE A 582 -4.93 -23.06 0.98
C ILE A 582 -3.75 -23.71 0.24
N ALA A 583 -2.74 -22.94 -0.14
CA ALA A 583 -1.60 -23.44 -0.91
C ALA A 583 -0.27 -22.84 -0.44
N ASN A 584 0.67 -23.69 -0.02
CA ASN A 584 1.90 -23.30 0.66
C ASN A 584 3.13 -24.02 0.09
N ILE A 585 4.32 -23.45 0.34
CA ILE A 585 5.62 -24.03 0.03
C ILE A 585 6.45 -24.07 1.31
N SER A 586 6.92 -25.27 1.68
CA SER A 586 7.92 -25.43 2.73
C SER A 586 9.26 -25.86 2.17
N PHE A 587 10.33 -25.17 2.57
CA PHE A 587 11.69 -25.57 2.25
C PHE A 587 12.20 -26.56 3.30
N GLU A 588 12.75 -27.67 2.85
CA GLU A 588 13.28 -28.73 3.72
C GLU A 588 14.71 -29.08 3.34
N VAL A 589 15.51 -29.37 4.36
CA VAL A 589 16.89 -29.84 4.20
C VAL A 589 17.06 -31.23 4.76
N GLN A 590 17.99 -32.00 4.20
CA GLN A 590 18.28 -33.34 4.69
C GLN A 590 19.42 -33.35 5.70
N ILE A 591 19.17 -33.85 6.92
CA ILE A 591 20.17 -34.01 7.98
C ILE A 591 20.02 -35.38 8.63
N GLY A 592 21.11 -36.13 8.72
CA GLY A 592 21.10 -37.50 9.26
C GLY A 592 20.18 -38.45 8.49
N GLY A 593 20.04 -38.24 7.17
CA GLY A 593 19.17 -39.03 6.29
C GLY A 593 17.68 -38.67 6.37
N GLN A 594 17.26 -37.79 7.29
CA GLN A 594 15.88 -37.35 7.43
C GLN A 594 15.68 -35.94 6.86
N TRP A 595 14.57 -35.74 6.16
CA TRP A 595 14.14 -34.41 5.72
C TRP A 595 13.49 -33.66 6.86
N LYS A 596 13.95 -32.43 7.09
CA LYS A 596 13.43 -31.55 8.13
C LYS A 596 13.16 -30.17 7.55
N ALA A 597 12.00 -29.62 7.84
CA ALA A 597 11.58 -28.30 7.37
C ALA A 597 12.38 -27.18 8.05
N LEU A 598 12.72 -26.14 7.28
CA LEU A 598 13.28 -24.90 7.80
C LEU A 598 12.13 -24.05 8.34
N ASN A 599 11.79 -24.22 9.62
CA ASN A 599 10.66 -23.53 10.24
C ASN A 599 10.91 -23.15 11.71
N ALA A 600 10.01 -22.35 12.28
CA ALA A 600 10.13 -21.85 13.65
C ALA A 600 10.08 -22.95 14.74
N VAL A 601 9.51 -24.13 14.45
CA VAL A 601 9.31 -25.21 15.44
C VAL A 601 10.47 -26.19 15.51
N THR A 602 11.47 -26.07 14.63
CA THR A 602 12.66 -26.92 14.59
C THR A 602 13.94 -26.11 14.82
N PRO A 603 14.14 -25.47 15.98
CA PRO A 603 15.35 -24.70 16.24
C PRO A 603 16.59 -25.59 16.28
N ASN A 604 17.75 -25.00 16.01
CA ASN A 604 19.07 -25.63 16.08
C ASN A 604 19.29 -26.80 15.12
N LEU A 605 18.63 -26.81 13.96
CA LEU A 605 18.77 -27.85 12.96
C LEU A 605 20.20 -27.94 12.40
N LEU A 606 20.92 -26.81 12.35
CA LEU A 606 22.26 -26.68 11.77
C LEU A 606 23.41 -26.91 12.78
N ILE A 607 23.13 -27.55 13.91
CA ILE A 607 24.19 -27.99 14.84
C ILE A 607 25.19 -28.89 14.10
N GLY A 608 26.48 -28.69 14.35
CA GLY A 608 27.56 -29.42 13.69
C GLY A 608 28.06 -28.76 12.40
N LEU A 609 27.46 -27.64 11.99
CA LEU A 609 27.89 -26.85 10.83
C LEU A 609 28.05 -27.70 9.56
N PRO A 610 26.96 -28.31 9.06
CA PRO A 610 27.03 -29.18 7.89
C PRO A 610 27.54 -28.40 6.66
N PRO A 611 28.57 -28.90 5.94
CA PRO A 611 29.14 -28.21 4.78
C PRO A 611 28.30 -28.36 3.50
N LEU A 612 27.41 -29.36 3.48
CA LEU A 612 26.49 -29.66 2.38
C LEU A 612 25.10 -29.97 2.94
N LEU A 613 24.07 -29.34 2.38
CA LEU A 613 22.67 -29.56 2.73
C LEU A 613 21.88 -29.80 1.44
N PRO A 614 21.47 -31.05 1.16
CA PRO A 614 20.45 -31.31 0.14
C PRO A 614 19.18 -30.52 0.46
N LEU A 615 18.63 -29.82 -0.53
CA LEU A 615 17.49 -28.93 -0.39
C LEU A 615 16.32 -29.41 -1.25
N ARG A 616 15.11 -29.34 -0.72
CA ARG A 616 13.87 -29.53 -1.50
C ARG A 616 12.82 -28.49 -1.14
N ALA A 617 11.94 -28.21 -2.09
CA ALA A 617 10.71 -27.45 -1.87
C ALA A 617 9.53 -28.43 -1.88
N VAL A 618 8.74 -28.43 -0.82
CA VAL A 618 7.51 -29.21 -0.70
C VAL A 618 6.33 -28.29 -0.96
N PHE A 619 5.68 -28.49 -2.09
CA PHE A 619 4.47 -27.78 -2.45
C PHE A 619 3.29 -28.52 -1.84
N VAL A 620 2.38 -27.78 -1.20
CA VAL A 620 1.09 -28.27 -0.72
C VAL A 620 -0.02 -27.38 -1.26
N GLY A 621 -1.11 -27.97 -1.72
CA GLY A 621 -2.25 -27.25 -2.27
C GLY A 621 -3.44 -28.18 -2.49
N THR A 622 -4.34 -27.77 -3.38
CA THR A 622 -5.49 -28.54 -3.83
C THR A 622 -5.36 -28.87 -5.32
N THR A 623 -6.34 -29.58 -5.85
CA THR A 623 -6.42 -29.83 -7.31
C THR A 623 -6.70 -28.55 -8.11
N ASP A 624 -7.26 -27.51 -7.50
CA ASP A 624 -7.65 -26.28 -8.20
C ASP A 624 -6.66 -25.13 -7.99
N VAL A 625 -5.92 -25.15 -6.87
CA VAL A 625 -5.00 -24.08 -6.48
C VAL A 625 -3.74 -24.68 -5.86
N HIS A 626 -2.58 -24.24 -6.32
CA HIS A 626 -1.30 -24.66 -5.79
C HIS A 626 -0.36 -23.46 -5.66
N ALA A 627 0.64 -23.57 -4.78
CA ALA A 627 1.68 -22.57 -4.67
C ALA A 627 2.65 -22.63 -5.87
N GLY A 628 3.31 -21.52 -6.16
CA GLY A 628 4.27 -21.39 -7.26
C GLY A 628 5.60 -20.81 -6.80
N LEU A 629 6.70 -21.28 -7.40
CA LEU A 629 8.06 -20.85 -7.11
C LEU A 629 8.76 -20.43 -8.39
N GLN A 630 9.23 -19.19 -8.45
CA GLN A 630 10.01 -18.70 -9.58
C GLN A 630 11.50 -18.92 -9.35
N GLN A 631 12.14 -19.69 -10.23
CA GLN A 631 13.60 -19.88 -10.18
C GLN A 631 14.33 -18.60 -10.62
N SER A 632 13.88 -17.97 -11.71
CA SER A 632 14.50 -16.76 -12.25
C SER A 632 14.37 -15.59 -11.26
N GLY A 633 15.47 -14.94 -10.92
CA GLY A 633 15.48 -13.82 -9.96
C GLY A 633 15.61 -14.24 -8.49
N SER A 634 15.38 -15.51 -8.14
CA SER A 634 15.57 -16.03 -6.78
C SER A 634 17.03 -16.04 -6.33
N GLN A 635 17.23 -16.03 -5.01
CA GLN A 635 18.53 -16.11 -4.36
C GLN A 635 18.44 -16.99 -3.12
N VAL A 636 19.44 -17.83 -2.93
CA VAL A 636 19.74 -18.51 -1.68
C VAL A 636 21.13 -18.13 -1.24
N LYS A 637 21.20 -17.48 -0.08
CA LYS A 637 22.43 -17.17 0.62
C LYS A 637 22.60 -18.18 1.75
N VAL A 638 23.77 -18.80 1.80
CA VAL A 638 24.21 -19.55 2.98
C VAL A 638 25.40 -18.85 3.59
N SER A 639 25.41 -18.78 4.92
CA SER A 639 26.41 -18.00 5.66
C SER A 639 26.89 -18.75 6.89
N ARG A 640 28.10 -18.38 7.31
CA ARG A 640 28.65 -18.70 8.61
C ARG A 640 29.17 -17.40 9.24
N PRO A 641 28.61 -16.92 10.36
CA PRO A 641 29.08 -15.70 10.99
C PRO A 641 30.49 -15.91 11.53
N ARG A 642 31.27 -14.82 11.55
CA ARG A 642 32.55 -14.75 12.26
C ARG A 642 32.34 -14.93 13.75
N THR A 643 33.43 -15.28 14.43
CA THR A 643 33.50 -15.29 15.90
C THR A 643 33.90 -13.93 16.47
N THR A 644 34.18 -12.93 15.62
CA THR A 644 34.55 -11.58 16.02
C THR A 644 33.85 -10.56 15.11
N PHE A 645 33.44 -9.43 15.66
CA PHE A 645 33.03 -8.27 14.88
C PHE A 645 33.76 -7.00 15.35
N HIS A 646 33.93 -6.08 14.40
CA HIS A 646 34.45 -4.73 14.63
C HIS A 646 33.52 -3.75 13.92
N HIS A 647 32.92 -2.83 14.68
CA HIS A 647 32.01 -1.83 14.15
C HIS A 647 32.51 -0.43 14.54
N PRO A 648 32.99 0.36 13.56
CA PRO A 648 33.23 1.77 13.77
C PRO A 648 31.99 2.61 13.44
N SER A 649 31.68 3.58 14.30
CA SER A 649 30.70 4.62 13.97
C SER A 649 31.29 5.65 13.01
N LYS A 650 30.40 6.41 12.35
CA LYS A 650 30.80 7.69 11.75
C LYS A 650 31.33 8.64 12.85
N ALA A 651 32.21 9.55 12.45
CA ALA A 651 32.76 10.56 13.35
C ALA A 651 31.65 11.49 13.85
N GLN A 652 31.56 11.62 15.17
CA GLN A 652 30.59 12.49 15.82
C GLN A 652 31.24 13.86 16.04
N LEU A 653 30.64 14.92 15.49
CA LEU A 653 31.04 16.29 15.77
C LEU A 653 30.27 16.79 17.00
N LEU A 654 31.00 17.31 17.99
CA LEU A 654 30.42 17.76 19.25
C LEU A 654 30.07 19.24 19.19
N ALA A 655 28.96 19.62 19.85
CA ALA A 655 28.54 21.02 19.96
C ALA A 655 29.51 21.87 20.79
N SER A 656 30.17 21.26 21.77
CA SER A 656 31.24 21.84 22.58
C SER A 656 32.33 20.78 22.81
N PRO A 657 33.62 21.15 22.88
CA PRO A 657 34.66 20.23 23.30
C PRO A 657 34.35 19.64 24.68
N THR A 658 34.58 18.33 24.84
CA THR A 658 34.36 17.60 26.10
C THR A 658 35.53 16.67 26.41
N ASN A 659 35.72 16.37 27.69
CA ASN A 659 36.60 15.30 28.17
C ASN A 659 35.84 14.15 28.83
N LYS A 660 34.50 14.16 28.83
CA LYS A 660 33.67 13.15 29.47
C LYS A 660 32.57 12.68 28.54
N VAL A 661 32.57 11.37 28.27
CA VAL A 661 31.61 10.74 27.36
C VAL A 661 31.06 9.49 28.02
N HIS A 662 29.73 9.35 28.03
CA HIS A 662 29.05 8.14 28.44
C HIS A 662 28.46 7.44 27.22
N VAL A 663 28.78 6.16 27.04
CA VAL A 663 28.20 5.32 25.98
C VAL A 663 27.42 4.18 26.62
N ILE A 664 26.12 4.16 26.40
CA ILE A 664 25.22 3.09 26.86
C ILE A 664 24.94 2.18 25.67
N VAL A 665 25.12 0.87 25.85
CA VAL A 665 24.80 -0.12 24.83
C VAL A 665 23.89 -1.20 25.38
N ARG A 666 22.94 -1.62 24.57
CA ARG A 666 22.04 -2.73 24.87
C ARG A 666 22.45 -3.95 24.04
N LEU A 667 22.82 -5.01 24.73
CA LEU A 667 23.21 -6.30 24.14
C LEU A 667 22.08 -7.30 24.36
N GLU A 668 21.65 -7.93 23.27
CA GLU A 668 20.59 -8.93 23.26
C GLU A 668 21.12 -10.27 22.76
N ALA A 669 20.44 -11.37 23.10
CA ALA A 669 20.94 -12.73 22.94
C ALA A 669 22.26 -13.02 23.69
N TRP A 670 22.51 -12.32 24.81
CA TRP A 670 23.78 -12.33 25.53
C TRP A 670 24.00 -13.61 26.36
N ASN A 671 25.12 -14.29 26.12
CA ASN A 671 25.59 -15.45 26.85
C ASN A 671 26.96 -15.16 27.49
N PRO A 672 27.02 -14.87 28.81
CA PRO A 672 28.27 -14.47 29.47
C PRO A 672 29.35 -15.56 29.46
N ALA A 673 29.00 -16.83 29.22
CA ALA A 673 29.98 -17.92 29.14
C ALA A 673 30.70 -17.98 27.78
N ARG A 674 30.19 -17.29 26.76
CA ARG A 674 30.69 -17.37 25.38
C ARG A 674 30.99 -16.02 24.76
N HIS A 675 30.37 -14.96 25.23
CA HIS A 675 30.39 -13.65 24.59
C HIS A 675 31.26 -12.67 25.35
N THR A 676 32.00 -11.86 24.60
CA THR A 676 32.69 -10.68 25.10
C THR A 676 32.33 -9.48 24.24
N TYR A 677 32.31 -8.30 24.85
CA TYR A 677 32.02 -7.05 24.16
C TYR A 677 32.81 -5.93 24.84
N ALA A 678 33.41 -5.07 24.03
CA ALA A 678 34.15 -3.90 24.46
C ALA A 678 33.76 -2.69 23.62
N CYS A 679 33.65 -1.53 24.28
CA CYS A 679 33.45 -0.24 23.64
C CYS A 679 34.71 0.61 23.86
N LYS A 680 35.19 1.28 22.81
CA LYS A 680 36.33 2.20 22.86
C LYS A 680 35.98 3.48 22.12
N LEU A 681 36.67 4.57 22.43
CA LEU A 681 36.58 5.81 21.66
C LEU A 681 37.84 5.99 20.83
N ASP A 682 37.69 6.18 19.52
CA ASP A 682 38.77 6.62 18.65
C ASP A 682 38.74 8.15 18.56
N THR A 683 39.78 8.78 19.10
CA THR A 683 39.89 10.23 19.20
C THR A 683 41.12 10.71 18.40
N PRO A 684 41.26 12.01 18.12
CA PRO A 684 42.50 12.53 17.52
C PRO A 684 43.77 12.21 18.32
N GLY A 685 43.66 11.94 19.62
CA GLY A 685 44.74 11.50 20.50
C GLY A 685 45.01 9.99 20.51
N GLY A 686 44.26 9.22 19.70
CA GLY A 686 44.32 7.76 19.63
C GLY A 686 43.14 7.06 20.30
N LEU A 687 43.24 5.73 20.38
CA LEU A 687 42.20 4.85 20.90
C LEU A 687 42.18 4.85 22.44
N MET A 688 41.02 5.17 23.01
CA MET A 688 40.79 5.32 24.43
C MET A 688 39.91 4.20 24.99
N SER A 689 40.36 3.59 26.08
CA SER A 689 39.59 2.62 26.86
C SER A 689 38.70 3.32 27.89
N PRO A 690 37.57 2.71 28.28
CA PRO A 690 36.69 3.25 29.31
C PRO A 690 37.40 3.30 30.68
N ALA A 691 37.12 4.33 31.47
CA ALA A 691 37.58 4.45 32.85
C ALA A 691 36.80 3.51 33.79
N SER A 692 35.51 3.31 33.52
CA SER A 692 34.67 2.32 34.21
C SER A 692 33.59 1.77 33.28
N VAL A 693 33.11 0.56 33.61
CA VAL A 693 32.01 -0.11 32.91
C VAL A 693 31.01 -0.58 33.95
N GLU A 694 29.78 -0.14 33.84
CA GLU A 694 28.66 -0.59 34.67
C GLU A 694 27.78 -1.53 33.86
N GLU A 695 27.39 -2.67 34.42
CA GLU A 695 26.49 -3.63 33.77
C GLU A 695 25.18 -3.73 34.54
N LYS A 696 24.07 -3.65 33.80
CA LYS A 696 22.72 -3.85 34.29
C LYS A 696 22.10 -5.03 33.55
N ASN A 697 21.77 -6.08 34.29
CA ASN A 697 21.06 -7.23 33.75
C ASN A 697 19.56 -6.91 33.65
N LEU A 698 19.00 -6.99 32.45
CA LEU A 698 17.59 -6.71 32.16
C LEU A 698 16.72 -7.99 32.14
N GLY A 699 17.31 -9.14 32.47
CA GLY A 699 16.64 -10.44 32.54
C GLY A 699 16.87 -11.29 31.30
N THR A 700 16.05 -12.32 31.14
CA THR A 700 16.10 -13.22 29.99
C THR A 700 15.38 -12.60 28.79
N ASP A 701 16.02 -12.70 27.63
CA ASP A 701 15.40 -12.44 26.34
C ASP A 701 14.25 -13.42 26.15
N ILE A 702 13.04 -12.88 26.05
CA ILE A 702 11.80 -13.63 25.90
C ILE A 702 11.80 -14.48 24.60
N ASN A 703 12.67 -14.17 23.65
CA ASN A 703 12.69 -14.79 22.32
C ASN A 703 13.73 -15.90 22.17
N ASN A 704 14.85 -15.88 22.90
CA ASN A 704 15.90 -16.92 22.74
C ASN A 704 16.32 -17.66 24.01
N GLY A 705 15.98 -17.14 25.20
CA GLY A 705 16.37 -17.70 26.50
C GLY A 705 17.76 -17.29 27.01
N ASN A 706 18.57 -16.59 26.20
CA ASN A 706 19.80 -15.92 26.62
C ASN A 706 19.47 -14.59 27.36
N GLY A 707 20.46 -13.92 27.94
CA GLY A 707 20.28 -12.69 28.69
C GLY A 707 20.11 -11.44 27.80
N VAL A 708 19.53 -10.40 28.38
CA VAL A 708 19.62 -9.02 27.89
C VAL A 708 20.42 -8.21 28.90
N VAL A 709 21.48 -7.55 28.45
CA VAL A 709 22.33 -6.73 29.32
C VAL A 709 22.50 -5.34 28.73
N GLU A 710 22.44 -4.33 29.60
CA GLU A 710 22.78 -2.96 29.28
C GLU A 710 24.13 -2.63 29.94
N ARG A 711 25.05 -2.05 29.17
CA ARG A 711 26.37 -1.65 29.67
C ARG A 711 26.58 -0.16 29.45
N THR A 712 26.95 0.53 30.52
CA THR A 712 27.34 1.94 30.49
C THR A 712 28.86 2.04 30.58
N TYR A 713 29.47 2.60 29.55
CA TYR A 713 30.90 2.86 29.46
C TYR A 713 31.16 4.34 29.76
N LEU A 714 31.97 4.61 30.78
CA LEU A 714 32.33 5.97 31.16
C LEU A 714 33.76 6.25 30.69
N PHE A 715 33.95 7.30 29.89
CA PHE A 715 35.25 7.72 29.39
C PHE A 715 35.66 9.05 30.04
N ASN A 716 36.86 9.08 30.62
CA ASN A 716 37.53 10.31 31.07
C ASN A 716 38.75 10.53 30.15
N LEU A 717 38.63 11.48 29.23
CA LEU A 717 39.66 11.80 28.24
C LEU A 717 40.72 12.73 28.84
N PRO A 718 42.01 12.59 28.46
CA PRO A 718 43.09 13.39 29.01
C PRO A 718 43.06 14.86 28.53
N THR A 719 42.40 15.12 27.40
CA THR A 719 42.23 16.44 26.80
C THR A 719 40.82 16.57 26.25
N ASP A 720 40.29 17.79 26.19
CA ASP A 720 39.01 18.05 25.56
C ASP A 720 39.09 17.73 24.05
N VAL A 721 38.13 16.96 23.54
CA VAL A 721 38.02 16.59 22.13
C VAL A 721 36.78 17.23 21.53
N SER A 722 36.84 17.61 20.26
CA SER A 722 35.70 18.14 19.50
C SER A 722 35.04 17.10 18.60
N SER A 723 35.69 15.94 18.42
CA SER A 723 35.14 14.82 17.68
C SER A 723 35.75 13.49 18.13
N TYR A 724 34.99 12.42 17.95
CA TYR A 724 35.43 11.05 18.19
C TYR A 724 34.59 10.05 17.37
N ARG A 725 35.06 8.81 17.25
CA ARG A 725 34.28 7.66 16.76
C ARG A 725 34.08 6.65 17.89
N ILE A 726 32.95 5.97 17.89
CA ILE A 726 32.67 4.89 18.83
C ILE A 726 33.03 3.58 18.13
N ILE A 727 33.89 2.80 18.77
CA ILE A 727 34.33 1.49 18.30
C ILE A 727 33.67 0.42 19.15
N SER A 728 32.90 -0.45 18.52
CA SER A 728 32.22 -1.58 19.14
C SER A 728 32.89 -2.89 18.70
N ASP A 729 33.58 -3.55 19.63
CA ASP A 729 34.26 -4.83 19.41
C ASP A 729 33.49 -5.94 20.13
N GLY A 730 33.18 -7.03 19.44
CA GLY A 730 32.51 -8.19 20.05
C GLY A 730 33.13 -9.51 19.64
N THR A 731 33.15 -10.49 20.54
CA THR A 731 33.61 -11.85 20.23
C THR A 731 32.67 -12.91 20.79
N THR A 732 32.61 -14.07 20.12
CA THR A 732 31.92 -15.28 20.58
C THR A 732 32.82 -16.50 20.39
N THR A 733 32.67 -17.51 21.25
CA THR A 733 33.42 -18.78 21.13
C THR A 733 32.91 -19.68 19.98
N THR A 734 31.73 -19.42 19.42
CA THR A 734 31.15 -20.24 18.35
C THR A 734 30.24 -19.45 17.41
N ALA A 735 30.27 -19.79 16.12
CA ALA A 735 29.39 -19.23 15.08
C ALA A 735 27.91 -19.64 15.22
N LEU A 736 27.59 -20.57 16.13
CA LEU A 736 26.23 -21.05 16.39
C LEU A 736 25.53 -20.32 17.56
N ASP A 737 26.24 -19.43 18.24
CA ASP A 737 25.72 -18.67 19.39
C ASP A 737 26.28 -17.25 19.32
N THR A 738 25.58 -16.38 18.59
CA THR A 738 25.94 -14.98 18.37
C THR A 738 25.03 -14.06 19.18
N PHE A 739 25.55 -12.90 19.57
CA PHE A 739 24.75 -11.80 20.12
C PHE A 739 24.70 -10.63 19.13
N HIS A 740 23.85 -9.64 19.43
CA HIS A 740 23.78 -8.39 18.68
C HIS A 740 23.74 -7.18 19.61
N VAL A 741 24.23 -6.04 19.12
CA VAL A 741 24.04 -4.74 19.77
C VAL A 741 22.74 -4.16 19.24
N ALA A 742 21.72 -4.08 20.08
CA ALA A 742 20.40 -3.57 19.71
C ALA A 742 20.38 -2.04 19.66
N GLU A 743 20.88 -1.38 20.70
CA GLU A 743 20.85 0.08 20.79
C GLU A 743 22.20 0.60 21.28
N ARG A 744 22.61 1.76 20.77
CA ARG A 744 23.71 2.58 21.28
C ARG A 744 23.20 3.98 21.58
N VAL A 745 23.41 4.44 22.81
CA VAL A 745 23.12 5.83 23.21
C VAL A 745 24.43 6.48 23.66
N ARG A 746 24.68 7.71 23.20
CA ARG A 746 25.79 8.54 23.65
C ARG A 746 25.28 9.76 24.40
N VAL A 747 25.98 10.15 25.46
CA VAL A 747 25.76 11.38 26.22
C VAL A 747 27.13 12.03 26.49
N ASP A 748 27.28 13.26 26.03
CA ASP A 748 28.50 14.07 26.10
C ASP A 748 28.34 15.14 27.20
N PHE A 749 29.39 15.41 27.98
CA PHE A 749 29.31 16.29 29.16
C PHE A 749 30.01 17.63 29.04
#